data_AF-A0A812R4B0-F1
#
_entry.id   AF-A0A812R4B0-F1
#
_cell.length_a   1.000
_cell.length_b   1.000
_cell.length_c   1.000
_cell.angle_alpha   90.00
_cell.angle_beta   90.00
_cell.angle_gamma   90.00
#
_symmetry.space_group_name_H-M   'P 1'
#
loop_
_entity.id
_entity.type
_entity.pdbx_description
1 polymer ?
#
loop_
_entity_poly.entity_id
_entity_poly.type
_entity_poly.pdbx_seq_one_letter_code
_entity_poly.pdbx_strand_id
1 'polypeptide(L)'
;MYVVKVMDFLEMEGPPEAHHALLERGLLHQWQPDMYVIFVSHQWLGRTHPDPQGNHADVLRRALTGMMDGSLEVELEIDEYTSQQVEPARIRQGYLFLDWFAIPQITARAPGINEEVTKTDAAQAVQSIPFYVEVSDVLLALVPEFVHAETGRYCNYTSWLSRGWCRAELWCHVLSNKRDKSIVVVHSTLEAKFMMTWDWQENIVVDGDFTVETDREVVVSLGRRALECKIAHLSEEGPLQAYRYFLARQAAMLGRSPLTWDTEGFLEHFKFPSLGLAVEDTSSMNAVMCAVLSGDLMMLRLLVRHKADLNFTITGLGEFGFRDSFTVLMAAVKSKQPATLVASLIHLRADVSRRADIGDNAVSHVKFPEQVRILLEARADFHSGREPFCFTPLTQASGMTSTATLKALLMARCDPNPVSKGLGITPLVGLVRFARGSPHALASAAMLLEHRADPNGRVHPSGAFALQCYQARARAFLLGLQSCSEDTKTLAGLQGSTPLGVAASVGDQALVELLLQNGAELLPNDRGDMPEEEEEVAAGVYGRALAFSLEGFVQNGQKRVTALSEETLRLCEGCSASSIAQFLTQELLTAWRGWQKEKSPDSCVGLEAFGRCLAEVAGTAKTAVEARNREFLRSILWEVVGLDPSSALAAALKPFDRPGEFSVDAINI
;
A
#
# COMPACT_ATOMS: atom_id res chain seq x y z
N MET A 1 -7.81 -12.62 -28.77
CA MET A 1 -7.27 -11.46 -28.06
C MET A 1 -6.31 -10.74 -28.98
N TYR A 2 -6.45 -9.44 -29.16
CA TYR A 2 -5.47 -8.60 -29.85
C TYR A 2 -4.61 -7.86 -28.82
N VAL A 3 -3.35 -7.61 -29.17
CA VAL A 3 -2.38 -6.94 -28.30
C VAL A 3 -1.45 -6.04 -29.14
N VAL A 4 -0.84 -5.04 -28.51
CA VAL A 4 0.13 -4.12 -29.12
C VAL A 4 1.50 -4.34 -28.49
N LYS A 5 2.61 -4.33 -29.24
CA LYS A 5 3.93 -4.44 -28.62
C LYS A 5 4.19 -3.26 -27.69
N VAL A 6 4.84 -3.51 -26.56
CA VAL A 6 5.22 -2.45 -25.63
C VAL A 6 6.04 -1.38 -26.34
N MET A 7 7.06 -1.75 -27.11
CA MET A 7 7.91 -0.79 -27.82
C MET A 7 7.14 0.06 -28.83
N ASP A 8 6.21 -0.53 -29.59
CA ASP A 8 5.40 0.22 -30.57
C ASP A 8 4.46 1.21 -29.85
N PHE A 9 3.92 0.84 -28.69
CA PHE A 9 3.10 1.74 -27.88
C PHE A 9 3.89 2.92 -27.31
N LEU A 10 5.16 2.72 -26.95
CA LEU A 10 6.04 3.80 -26.48
C LEU A 10 6.34 4.84 -27.55
N GLU A 11 6.28 4.47 -28.83
CA GLU A 11 6.45 5.38 -29.96
C GLU A 11 5.17 6.16 -30.32
N MET A 12 4.01 5.78 -29.76
CA MET A 12 2.76 6.49 -29.98
C MET A 12 2.68 7.77 -29.13
N GLU A 13 2.19 8.86 -29.74
CA GLU A 13 1.99 10.14 -29.07
C GLU A 13 0.51 10.43 -28.81
N GLY A 14 0.21 11.12 -27.70
CA GLY A 14 -1.14 11.57 -27.38
C GLY A 14 -2.09 10.45 -26.92
N PRO A 15 -3.42 10.62 -27.14
CA PRO A 15 -4.45 9.65 -26.80
C PRO A 15 -4.26 8.30 -27.50
N PRO A 16 -4.59 7.17 -26.84
CA PRO A 16 -4.51 5.85 -27.46
C PRO A 16 -5.44 5.74 -28.68
N GLU A 17 -4.88 5.32 -29.81
CA GLU A 17 -5.63 5.16 -31.05
C GLU A 17 -6.64 4.01 -30.96
N ALA A 18 -7.73 4.14 -31.74
CA ALA A 18 -8.77 3.11 -31.82
C ALA A 18 -8.26 1.85 -32.54
N HIS A 19 -8.89 0.71 -32.23
CA HIS A 19 -8.56 -0.62 -32.78
C HIS A 19 -8.36 -0.61 -34.29
N HIS A 20 -9.30 -0.02 -35.05
CA HIS A 20 -9.25 -0.01 -36.50
C HIS A 20 -8.03 0.73 -37.06
N ALA A 21 -7.63 1.84 -36.43
CA ALA A 21 -6.46 2.61 -36.84
C ALA A 21 -5.16 1.83 -36.60
N LEU A 22 -5.04 1.15 -35.46
CA LEU A 22 -3.88 0.29 -35.18
C LEU A 22 -3.84 -0.97 -36.06
N LEU A 23 -5.02 -1.51 -36.42
CA LEU A 23 -5.12 -2.63 -37.35
C LEU A 23 -4.62 -2.25 -38.75
N GLU A 24 -5.05 -1.09 -39.27
CA GLU A 24 -4.63 -0.58 -40.59
C GLU A 24 -3.13 -0.31 -40.65
N ARG A 25 -2.53 0.13 -39.53
CA ARG A 25 -1.08 0.34 -39.40
C ARG A 25 -0.28 -0.95 -39.15
N GLY A 26 -0.95 -2.08 -38.97
CA GLY A 26 -0.30 -3.37 -38.70
C GLY A 26 0.35 -3.47 -37.31
N LEU A 27 -0.12 -2.66 -36.35
CA LEU A 27 0.41 -2.62 -34.97
C LEU A 27 -0.36 -3.53 -34.00
N LEU A 28 -1.49 -4.10 -34.44
CA LEU A 28 -2.23 -5.10 -33.68
C LEU A 28 -1.76 -6.51 -34.02
N HIS A 29 -1.41 -7.26 -32.98
CA HIS A 29 -1.00 -8.65 -33.05
C HIS A 29 -2.08 -9.54 -32.44
N GLN A 30 -2.39 -10.67 -33.09
CA GLN A 30 -3.18 -11.70 -32.44
C GLN A 30 -2.32 -12.44 -31.42
N TRP A 31 -2.85 -12.61 -30.21
CA TRP A 31 -2.16 -13.29 -29.13
C TRP A 31 -1.79 -14.74 -29.48
N GLN A 32 -0.62 -15.16 -29.02
CA GLN A 32 -0.11 -16.53 -29.08
C GLN A 32 0.41 -16.95 -27.70
N PRO A 33 0.39 -18.26 -27.35
CA PRO A 33 0.73 -18.74 -26.00
C PRO A 33 2.12 -18.38 -25.47
N ASP A 34 3.07 -18.04 -26.33
CA ASP A 34 4.45 -17.65 -26.01
C ASP A 34 4.62 -16.13 -25.82
N MET A 35 3.57 -15.34 -26.05
CA MET A 35 3.61 -13.90 -25.86
C MET A 35 3.49 -13.52 -24.39
N TYR A 36 4.45 -12.74 -23.90
CA TYR A 36 4.33 -12.07 -22.60
C TYR A 36 3.35 -10.92 -22.68
N VAL A 37 2.22 -11.00 -21.99
CA VAL A 37 1.15 -9.97 -22.06
C VAL A 37 0.95 -9.29 -20.72
N ILE A 38 0.97 -7.96 -20.75
CA ILE A 38 0.57 -7.08 -19.65
C ILE A 38 -0.86 -6.64 -19.93
N PHE A 39 -1.80 -7.06 -19.08
CA PHE A 39 -3.18 -6.61 -19.11
C PHE A 39 -3.29 -5.29 -18.36
N VAL A 40 -3.62 -4.22 -19.08
CA VAL A 40 -3.81 -2.89 -18.48
C VAL A 40 -5.28 -2.71 -18.12
N SER A 41 -5.58 -2.74 -16.82
CA SER A 41 -6.88 -2.37 -16.27
C SER A 41 -6.87 -0.89 -15.90
N HIS A 42 -7.89 -0.14 -16.33
CA HIS A 42 -7.97 1.30 -16.05
C HIS A 42 -9.40 1.81 -15.90
N GLN A 43 -9.53 3.06 -15.46
CA GLN A 43 -10.80 3.78 -15.48
C GLN A 43 -10.87 4.76 -16.65
N TRP A 44 -12.03 4.85 -17.29
CA TRP A 44 -12.26 5.82 -18.36
C TRP A 44 -12.36 7.25 -17.79
N LEU A 45 -11.63 8.18 -18.42
CA LEU A 45 -11.62 9.61 -18.13
C LEU A 45 -12.66 10.40 -18.95
N GLY A 46 -13.39 9.75 -19.85
CA GLY A 46 -14.41 10.37 -20.69
C GLY A 46 -15.54 9.40 -21.02
N ARG A 47 -16.66 9.93 -21.54
CA ARG A 47 -17.82 9.08 -21.90
C ARG A 47 -17.63 8.31 -23.20
N THR A 48 -16.95 8.93 -24.17
CA THR A 48 -16.80 8.39 -25.54
C THR A 48 -15.39 7.90 -25.84
N HIS A 49 -14.42 8.27 -25.01
CA HIS A 49 -13.03 7.87 -25.15
C HIS A 49 -12.45 7.66 -23.75
N PRO A 50 -11.69 6.57 -23.54
CA PRO A 50 -11.18 6.22 -22.21
C PRO A 50 -10.12 7.19 -21.70
N ASP A 51 -9.36 7.81 -22.60
CA ASP A 51 -8.33 8.78 -22.24
C ASP A 51 -8.24 9.92 -23.27
N PRO A 52 -9.24 10.84 -23.30
CA PRO A 52 -9.38 11.83 -24.38
C PRO A 52 -8.17 12.77 -24.54
N GLN A 53 -7.38 12.95 -23.48
CA GLN A 53 -6.21 13.83 -23.45
C GLN A 53 -4.88 13.07 -23.54
N GLY A 54 -4.90 11.74 -23.45
CA GLY A 54 -3.68 10.92 -23.43
C GLY A 54 -2.95 10.93 -22.08
N ASN A 55 -3.63 11.29 -20.99
CA ASN A 55 -3.05 11.42 -19.66
C ASN A 55 -2.69 10.04 -19.07
N HIS A 56 -3.60 9.06 -19.16
CA HIS A 56 -3.30 7.68 -18.76
C HIS A 56 -2.21 7.07 -19.65
N ALA A 57 -2.29 7.28 -20.95
CA ALA A 57 -1.30 6.75 -21.89
C ALA A 57 0.11 7.32 -21.63
N ASP A 58 0.24 8.61 -21.31
CA ASP A 58 1.53 9.22 -20.93
C ASP A 58 2.08 8.61 -19.64
N VAL A 59 1.25 8.45 -18.59
CA VAL A 59 1.67 7.78 -17.36
C VAL A 59 2.13 6.35 -17.63
N LEU A 60 1.37 5.59 -18.40
CA LEU A 60 1.73 4.21 -18.76
C LEU A 60 3.05 4.13 -19.54
N ARG A 61 3.25 5.00 -20.54
CA ARG A 61 4.50 5.03 -21.31
C ARG A 61 5.70 5.30 -20.42
N ARG A 62 5.62 6.31 -19.55
CA ARG A 62 6.72 6.66 -18.64
C ARG A 62 6.95 5.60 -17.57
N ALA A 63 5.90 5.01 -17.00
CA ALA A 63 6.03 3.93 -16.03
C ALA A 63 6.68 2.69 -16.65
N LEU A 64 6.25 2.26 -17.84
CA LEU A 64 6.88 1.13 -18.55
C LEU A 64 8.35 1.43 -18.90
N THR A 65 8.65 2.66 -19.30
CA THR A 65 10.03 3.10 -19.56
C THR A 65 10.87 3.02 -18.30
N GLY A 66 10.37 3.56 -17.18
CA GLY A 66 11.06 3.56 -15.90
C GLY A 66 11.28 2.16 -15.33
N MET A 67 10.31 1.25 -15.50
CA MET A 67 10.49 -0.16 -15.10
C MET A 67 11.53 -0.87 -15.98
N MET A 68 11.66 -0.47 -17.25
CA MET A 68 12.63 -1.07 -18.18
C MET A 68 14.07 -0.58 -18.02
N ASP A 69 14.26 0.65 -17.56
CA ASP A 69 15.57 1.26 -17.33
C ASP A 69 16.01 1.24 -15.85
N GLY A 70 15.09 0.90 -14.94
CA GLY A 70 15.32 0.80 -13.51
C GLY A 70 15.13 2.12 -12.75
N SER A 71 14.64 3.18 -13.39
CA SER A 71 14.31 4.44 -12.72
C SER A 71 12.97 4.41 -11.98
N LEU A 72 12.12 3.41 -12.23
CA LEU A 72 10.90 3.12 -11.47
C LEU A 72 10.95 1.69 -10.92
N GLU A 73 11.11 1.58 -9.60
CA GLU A 73 11.02 0.31 -8.87
C GLU A 73 9.54 0.02 -8.53
N VAL A 74 9.14 -1.26 -8.55
CA VAL A 74 7.82 -1.68 -8.07
C VAL A 74 7.96 -2.12 -6.63
N GLU A 75 7.45 -1.29 -5.73
CA GLU A 75 7.63 -1.44 -4.29
C GLU A 75 6.69 -2.49 -3.69
N LEU A 76 7.11 -3.04 -2.55
CA LEU A 76 6.26 -3.84 -1.67
C LEU A 76 5.67 -2.95 -0.58
N GLU A 77 4.40 -3.15 -0.26
CA GLU A 77 3.84 -2.55 0.95
C GLU A 77 4.30 -3.27 2.22
N ILE A 78 4.30 -2.53 3.34
CA ILE A 78 4.73 -2.99 4.65
C ILE A 78 3.97 -4.27 5.04
N ASP A 79 4.69 -5.32 5.43
CA ASP A 79 4.23 -6.67 5.85
C ASP A 79 4.10 -7.76 4.77
N GLU A 80 4.35 -7.50 3.47
CA GLU A 80 4.32 -8.56 2.45
C GLU A 80 5.72 -9.11 2.12
N TYR A 81 5.86 -10.43 2.26
CA TYR A 81 7.01 -11.18 1.76
C TYR A 81 6.67 -11.74 0.38
N THR A 82 6.83 -10.93 -0.67
CA THR A 82 6.84 -11.49 -2.03
C THR A 82 8.29 -11.56 -2.51
N SER A 83 8.64 -12.65 -3.19
CA SER A 83 9.94 -12.78 -3.87
C SER A 83 9.84 -12.31 -5.33
N GLN A 84 8.85 -11.47 -5.64
CA GLN A 84 8.47 -11.13 -7.01
C GLN A 84 9.22 -9.89 -7.47
N GLN A 85 9.70 -9.94 -8.70
CA GLN A 85 10.39 -8.84 -9.36
C GLN A 85 9.80 -8.67 -10.74
N VAL A 86 9.59 -7.42 -11.12
CA VAL A 86 9.24 -7.07 -12.49
C VAL A 86 10.52 -7.20 -13.32
N GLU A 87 10.53 -8.10 -14.31
CA GLU A 87 11.69 -8.33 -15.17
C GLU A 87 11.72 -7.32 -16.34
N PRO A 88 12.70 -6.39 -16.40
CA PRO A 88 12.76 -5.36 -17.43
C PRO A 88 12.81 -5.93 -18.86
N ALA A 89 13.47 -7.08 -19.03
CA ALA A 89 13.60 -7.75 -20.32
C ALA A 89 12.26 -8.28 -20.84
N ARG A 90 11.39 -8.80 -19.94
CA ARG A 90 10.06 -9.30 -20.31
C ARG A 90 9.15 -8.15 -20.71
N ILE A 91 9.18 -7.02 -20.00
CA ILE A 91 8.43 -5.81 -20.41
C ILE A 91 8.85 -5.36 -21.81
N ARG A 92 10.16 -5.24 -22.06
CA ARG A 92 10.68 -4.75 -23.35
C ARG A 92 10.25 -5.60 -24.56
N GLN A 93 10.11 -6.91 -24.36
CA GLN A 93 9.68 -7.87 -25.39
C GLN A 93 8.16 -8.15 -25.33
N GLY A 94 7.47 -7.52 -24.39
CA GLY A 94 6.08 -7.79 -24.06
C GLY A 94 5.09 -7.10 -24.96
N TYR A 95 3.83 -7.42 -24.70
CA TYR A 95 2.67 -6.87 -25.38
C TYR A 95 1.67 -6.32 -24.37
N LEU A 96 0.91 -5.32 -24.77
CA LEU A 96 -0.14 -4.68 -23.99
C LEU A 96 -1.49 -5.17 -24.50
N PHE A 97 -2.32 -5.63 -23.56
CA PHE A 97 -3.76 -5.62 -23.74
C PHE A 97 -4.33 -4.38 -23.05
N LEU A 98 -5.07 -3.55 -23.79
CA LEU A 98 -5.86 -2.45 -23.26
C LEU A 98 -7.19 -2.47 -24.02
N ASP A 99 -8.30 -2.52 -23.29
CA ASP A 99 -9.66 -2.74 -23.81
C ASP A 99 -9.96 -1.89 -25.05
N TRP A 100 -9.60 -0.60 -25.02
CA TRP A 100 -9.80 0.35 -26.11
C TRP A 100 -9.23 -0.17 -27.41
N PHE A 101 -7.93 -0.42 -27.55
CA PHE A 101 -7.38 -0.84 -28.84
C PHE A 101 -7.45 -2.35 -29.07
N ALA A 102 -7.57 -3.15 -28.01
CA ALA A 102 -7.61 -4.61 -28.13
C ALA A 102 -8.98 -5.13 -28.56
N ILE A 103 -10.05 -4.37 -28.29
CA ILE A 103 -11.42 -4.73 -28.66
C ILE A 103 -11.90 -3.81 -29.80
N PRO A 104 -12.45 -4.36 -30.90
CA PRO A 104 -13.05 -3.56 -31.96
C PRO A 104 -14.17 -2.65 -31.40
N GLN A 105 -14.07 -1.34 -31.61
CA GLN A 105 -15.14 -0.41 -31.21
C GLN A 105 -16.31 -0.54 -32.18
N ILE A 106 -17.53 -0.39 -31.67
CA ILE A 106 -18.74 -0.21 -32.50
C ILE A 106 -18.67 1.18 -33.14
N THR A 107 -17.89 1.33 -34.22
CA THR A 107 -17.78 2.58 -34.97
C THR A 107 -18.76 2.58 -36.13
N ALA A 108 -19.87 3.31 -35.99
CA ALA A 108 -20.97 3.32 -36.96
C ALA A 108 -20.70 4.09 -38.29
N ARG A 109 -19.45 4.39 -38.68
CA ARG A 109 -19.20 5.38 -39.77
C ARG A 109 -17.96 5.19 -40.66
N ALA A 110 -17.31 4.03 -40.64
CA ALA A 110 -16.24 3.76 -41.63
C ALA A 110 -16.82 3.04 -42.87
N PRO A 111 -16.56 3.51 -44.11
CA PRO A 111 -17.02 2.85 -45.32
C PRO A 111 -16.49 1.41 -45.40
N GLY A 112 -17.39 0.42 -45.48
CA GLY A 112 -17.03 -1.00 -45.62
C GLY A 112 -17.07 -1.83 -44.33
N ILE A 113 -17.36 -1.23 -43.17
CA ILE A 113 -17.51 -1.96 -41.90
C ILE A 113 -18.98 -2.39 -41.70
N ASN A 114 -19.21 -3.69 -41.49
CA ASN A 114 -20.53 -4.22 -41.18
C ASN A 114 -20.86 -4.04 -39.70
N GLU A 115 -21.73 -3.08 -39.39
CA GLU A 115 -22.11 -2.71 -38.03
C GLU A 115 -22.64 -3.87 -37.17
N GLU A 116 -23.40 -4.80 -37.75
CA GLU A 116 -23.99 -5.93 -37.00
C GLU A 116 -22.93 -6.96 -36.63
N VAL A 117 -21.94 -7.17 -37.50
CA VAL A 117 -20.79 -8.04 -37.21
C VAL A 117 -19.92 -7.39 -36.13
N THR A 118 -19.59 -6.10 -36.26
CA THR A 118 -18.78 -5.39 -35.26
C THR A 118 -19.45 -5.32 -33.89
N LYS A 119 -20.79 -5.14 -33.83
CA LYS A 119 -21.55 -5.24 -32.57
C LYS A 119 -21.44 -6.63 -31.94
N THR A 120 -21.53 -7.68 -32.76
CA THR A 120 -21.44 -9.06 -32.29
C THR A 120 -20.03 -9.38 -31.80
N ASP A 121 -19.01 -8.99 -32.55
CA ASP A 121 -17.59 -9.21 -32.20
C ASP A 121 -17.20 -8.43 -30.94
N ALA A 122 -17.63 -7.17 -30.81
CA ALA A 122 -17.39 -6.36 -29.61
C ALA A 122 -18.07 -6.98 -28.38
N ALA A 123 -19.33 -7.43 -28.51
CA ALA A 123 -20.05 -8.10 -27.43
C ALA A 123 -19.37 -9.42 -27.02
N GLN A 124 -18.93 -10.23 -27.99
CA GLN A 124 -18.20 -11.48 -27.72
C GLN A 124 -16.83 -11.21 -27.08
N ALA A 125 -16.13 -10.17 -27.50
CA ALA A 125 -14.84 -9.78 -26.93
C ALA A 125 -14.98 -9.31 -25.48
N VAL A 126 -16.01 -8.50 -25.17
CA VAL A 126 -16.33 -8.09 -23.79
C VAL A 126 -16.65 -9.31 -22.92
N GLN A 127 -17.44 -10.26 -23.43
CA GLN A 127 -17.72 -11.51 -22.72
C GLN A 127 -16.47 -12.40 -22.53
N SER A 128 -15.42 -12.18 -23.32
CA SER A 128 -14.16 -12.92 -23.27
C SER A 128 -13.09 -12.26 -22.40
N ILE A 129 -13.34 -11.10 -21.80
CA ILE A 129 -12.40 -10.41 -20.91
C ILE A 129 -11.84 -11.33 -19.80
N PRO A 130 -12.64 -12.17 -19.11
CA PRO A 130 -12.11 -13.13 -18.14
C PRO A 130 -11.01 -14.04 -18.70
N PHE A 131 -11.20 -14.52 -19.93
CA PHE A 131 -10.21 -15.34 -20.61
C PHE A 131 -8.96 -14.52 -20.97
N TYR A 132 -9.13 -13.26 -21.43
CA TYR A 132 -8.01 -12.37 -21.74
C TYR A 132 -7.14 -12.08 -20.51
N VAL A 133 -7.77 -11.83 -19.37
CA VAL A 133 -7.07 -11.71 -18.08
C VAL A 133 -6.37 -13.02 -17.73
N GLU A 134 -7.04 -14.17 -17.88
CA GLU A 134 -6.47 -15.48 -17.58
C GLU A 134 -5.27 -15.84 -18.48
N VAL A 135 -5.19 -15.40 -19.72
CA VAL A 135 -4.02 -15.66 -20.58
C VAL A 135 -2.91 -14.63 -20.45
N SER A 136 -3.15 -13.49 -19.80
CA SER A 136 -2.14 -12.43 -19.64
C SER A 136 -1.18 -12.72 -18.48
N ASP A 137 0.12 -12.45 -18.59
CA ASP A 137 1.07 -12.77 -17.53
C ASP A 137 0.95 -11.87 -16.30
N VAL A 138 0.69 -10.58 -16.51
CA VAL A 138 0.64 -9.56 -15.45
C VAL A 138 -0.63 -8.73 -15.59
N LEU A 139 -1.28 -8.46 -14.46
CA LEU A 139 -2.31 -7.44 -14.36
C LEU A 139 -1.68 -6.13 -13.89
N LEU A 140 -1.77 -5.08 -14.68
CA LEU A 140 -1.34 -3.72 -14.36
C LEU A 140 -2.57 -2.84 -14.15
N ALA A 141 -2.83 -2.42 -12.93
CA ALA A 141 -3.85 -1.43 -12.60
C ALA A 141 -3.27 -0.03 -12.80
N LEU A 142 -3.71 0.67 -13.85
CA LEU A 142 -3.29 2.03 -14.16
C LEU A 142 -4.27 3.01 -13.51
N VAL A 143 -3.86 3.58 -12.38
CA VAL A 143 -4.75 4.33 -11.47
C VAL A 143 -4.21 5.72 -11.05
N PRO A 144 -3.61 6.50 -11.97
CA PRO A 144 -3.24 7.87 -11.66
C PRO A 144 -4.48 8.72 -11.39
N GLU A 145 -4.33 9.76 -10.58
CA GLU A 145 -5.45 10.63 -10.25
C GLU A 145 -5.69 11.66 -11.35
N PHE A 146 -6.85 11.54 -11.98
CA PHE A 146 -7.34 12.51 -12.95
C PHE A 146 -8.82 12.78 -12.73
N VAL A 147 -9.31 13.85 -13.35
CA VAL A 147 -10.72 14.20 -13.31
C VAL A 147 -11.40 13.71 -14.59
N HIS A 148 -12.51 13.02 -14.43
CA HIS A 148 -13.35 12.63 -15.56
C HIS A 148 -13.92 13.87 -16.24
N ALA A 149 -13.70 14.00 -17.55
CA ALA A 149 -13.93 15.22 -18.32
C ALA A 149 -15.37 15.77 -18.21
N GLU A 150 -16.38 14.89 -18.24
CA GLU A 150 -17.79 15.31 -18.20
C GLU A 150 -18.43 15.25 -16.80
N THR A 151 -18.00 14.36 -15.91
CA THR A 151 -18.65 14.19 -14.60
C THR A 151 -17.98 15.02 -13.49
N GLY A 152 -16.73 15.46 -13.71
CA GLY A 152 -15.93 16.15 -12.69
C GLY A 152 -15.52 15.26 -11.51
N ARG A 153 -15.80 13.95 -11.56
CA ARG A 153 -15.42 13.01 -10.51
C ARG A 153 -13.94 12.63 -10.66
N TYR A 154 -13.27 12.43 -9.53
CA TYR A 154 -11.93 11.86 -9.51
C TYR A 154 -11.94 10.40 -9.97
N CYS A 155 -10.95 10.06 -10.78
CA CYS A 155 -10.58 8.72 -11.20
C CYS A 155 -9.20 8.44 -10.59
N ASN A 156 -9.11 7.52 -9.64
CA ASN A 156 -7.89 7.12 -8.93
C ASN A 156 -8.02 5.66 -8.44
N TYR A 157 -7.09 5.21 -7.59
CA TYR A 157 -7.11 3.83 -7.08
C TYR A 157 -8.40 3.47 -6.35
N THR A 158 -8.92 4.38 -5.52
CA THR A 158 -10.16 4.16 -4.76
C THR A 158 -11.37 4.00 -5.68
N SER A 159 -11.51 4.86 -6.69
CA SER A 159 -12.62 4.75 -7.65
C SER A 159 -12.46 3.57 -8.60
N TRP A 160 -11.22 3.19 -8.96
CA TRP A 160 -10.96 1.96 -9.72
C TRP A 160 -11.39 0.73 -8.93
N LEU A 161 -11.00 0.64 -7.65
CA LEU A 161 -11.42 -0.42 -6.74
C LEU A 161 -12.93 -0.45 -6.50
N SER A 162 -13.68 0.63 -6.75
CA SER A 162 -15.15 0.62 -6.61
C SER A 162 -15.87 0.05 -7.83
N ARG A 163 -15.26 0.07 -9.03
CA ARG A 163 -15.94 -0.31 -10.27
C ARG A 163 -16.11 -1.81 -10.44
N GLY A 164 -17.32 -2.24 -10.77
CA GLY A 164 -17.66 -3.66 -10.92
C GLY A 164 -16.83 -4.40 -11.98
N TRP A 165 -16.62 -3.79 -13.15
CA TRP A 165 -15.78 -4.38 -14.21
C TRP A 165 -14.31 -4.51 -13.80
N CYS A 166 -13.73 -3.49 -13.16
CA CYS A 166 -12.35 -3.53 -12.66
C CYS A 166 -12.17 -4.59 -11.56
N ARG A 167 -13.15 -4.71 -10.64
CA ARG A 167 -13.18 -5.81 -9.66
C ARG A 167 -13.25 -7.18 -10.31
N ALA A 168 -13.98 -7.34 -11.40
CA ALA A 168 -14.07 -8.61 -12.10
C ALA A 168 -12.76 -8.98 -12.81
N GLU A 169 -12.09 -8.02 -13.46
CA GLU A 169 -10.75 -8.21 -14.03
C GLU A 169 -9.76 -8.63 -12.93
N LEU A 170 -9.75 -7.91 -11.81
CA LEU A 170 -8.97 -8.24 -10.62
C LEU A 170 -9.25 -9.68 -10.15
N TRP A 171 -10.53 -10.03 -9.99
CA TRP A 171 -10.95 -11.37 -9.54
C TRP A 171 -10.53 -12.47 -10.50
N CYS A 172 -10.72 -12.29 -11.81
CA CYS A 172 -10.30 -13.25 -12.82
C CYS A 172 -8.79 -13.51 -12.77
N HIS A 173 -7.98 -12.49 -12.49
CA HIS A 173 -6.53 -12.66 -12.32
C HIS A 173 -6.18 -13.43 -11.05
N VAL A 174 -6.64 -12.98 -9.88
CA VAL A 174 -6.26 -13.59 -8.59
C VAL A 174 -6.83 -14.99 -8.38
N LEU A 175 -8.00 -15.28 -8.98
CA LEU A 175 -8.63 -16.60 -8.94
C LEU A 175 -8.13 -17.55 -10.04
N SER A 176 -7.28 -17.08 -10.95
CA SER A 176 -6.67 -17.96 -11.96
C SER A 176 -5.79 -19.05 -11.31
N ASN A 177 -5.41 -20.04 -12.12
CA ASN A 177 -4.51 -21.11 -11.73
C ASN A 177 -3.03 -20.80 -12.01
N LYS A 178 -2.72 -19.55 -12.35
CA LYS A 178 -1.34 -19.11 -12.51
C LYS A 178 -0.58 -19.22 -11.20
N ARG A 179 0.71 -19.50 -11.35
CA ARG A 179 1.67 -19.48 -10.24
C ARG A 179 1.93 -18.05 -9.76
N ASP A 180 2.08 -17.12 -10.71
CA ASP A 180 2.23 -15.70 -10.40
C ASP A 180 0.88 -14.99 -10.54
N LYS A 181 0.50 -14.28 -9.48
CA LYS A 181 -0.75 -13.54 -9.36
C LYS A 181 -0.50 -12.11 -8.92
N SER A 182 0.74 -11.64 -9.05
CA SER A 182 1.13 -10.27 -8.76
C SER A 182 0.27 -9.31 -9.56
N ILE A 183 -0.03 -8.18 -8.94
CA ILE A 183 -0.73 -7.08 -9.59
C ILE A 183 0.13 -5.86 -9.36
N VAL A 184 0.50 -5.20 -10.44
CA VAL A 184 1.26 -3.95 -10.39
C VAL A 184 0.26 -2.80 -10.43
N VAL A 185 0.30 -1.94 -9.44
CA VAL A 185 -0.54 -0.75 -9.33
C VAL A 185 0.33 0.45 -9.64
N VAL A 186 0.05 1.12 -10.76
CA VAL A 186 0.77 2.33 -11.19
C VAL A 186 -0.04 3.55 -10.77
N HIS A 187 0.45 4.26 -9.75
CA HIS A 187 -0.16 5.47 -9.22
C HIS A 187 0.31 6.74 -9.96
N SER A 188 1.55 6.74 -10.45
CA SER A 188 2.10 7.87 -11.18
C SER A 188 3.29 7.42 -12.05
N THR A 189 3.96 8.38 -12.68
CA THR A 189 5.20 8.15 -13.43
C THR A 189 6.38 7.81 -12.53
N LEU A 190 6.25 8.01 -11.21
CA LEU A 190 7.31 7.86 -10.21
C LEU A 190 6.97 6.81 -9.13
N GLU A 191 5.75 6.26 -9.13
CA GLU A 191 5.29 5.37 -8.08
C GLU A 191 4.50 4.20 -8.65
N ALA A 192 5.01 2.99 -8.40
CA ALA A 192 4.35 1.74 -8.70
C ALA A 192 4.53 0.75 -7.54
N LYS A 193 3.47 0.00 -7.22
CA LYS A 193 3.44 -0.91 -6.06
C LYS A 193 2.83 -2.26 -6.42
N PHE A 194 3.20 -3.31 -5.69
CA PHE A 194 2.42 -4.53 -5.69
C PHE A 194 1.14 -4.32 -4.88
N MET A 195 0.00 -4.77 -5.42
CA MET A 195 -1.28 -4.70 -4.71
C MET A 195 -1.26 -5.55 -3.45
N MET A 196 -1.77 -5.00 -2.35
CA MET A 196 -1.96 -5.76 -1.12
C MET A 196 -3.00 -6.86 -1.27
N THR A 197 -2.75 -8.00 -0.63
CA THR A 197 -3.69 -9.14 -0.57
C THR A 197 -5.07 -8.74 -0.02
N TRP A 198 -5.15 -7.73 0.83
CA TRP A 198 -6.42 -7.26 1.40
C TRP A 198 -7.31 -6.54 0.39
N ASP A 199 -6.75 -5.85 -0.61
CA ASP A 199 -7.53 -5.02 -1.53
C ASP A 199 -8.53 -5.83 -2.34
N TRP A 200 -8.12 -6.98 -2.90
CA TRP A 200 -9.04 -7.84 -3.63
C TRP A 200 -10.03 -8.58 -2.72
N GLN A 201 -9.65 -8.85 -1.46
CA GLN A 201 -10.51 -9.53 -0.48
C GLN A 201 -11.67 -8.65 -0.01
N GLU A 202 -11.44 -7.34 0.07
CA GLU A 202 -12.45 -6.37 0.50
C GLU A 202 -13.36 -5.91 -0.63
N ASN A 203 -12.85 -5.91 -1.87
CA ASN A 203 -13.54 -5.37 -3.03
C ASN A 203 -14.17 -6.50 -3.84
N ILE A 204 -15.27 -7.06 -3.32
CA ILE A 204 -16.01 -8.13 -4.00
C ILE A 204 -16.81 -7.61 -5.19
N VAL A 205 -16.94 -8.41 -6.25
CA VAL A 205 -17.62 -8.01 -7.50
C VAL A 205 -19.07 -7.58 -7.28
N VAL A 206 -19.77 -8.22 -6.34
CA VAL A 206 -21.19 -7.97 -6.03
C VAL A 206 -21.44 -6.52 -5.61
N ASP A 207 -20.52 -5.92 -4.86
CA ASP A 207 -20.64 -4.57 -4.30
C ASP A 207 -20.11 -3.49 -5.25
N GLY A 208 -19.76 -3.83 -6.50
CA GLY A 208 -19.18 -2.89 -7.45
C GLY A 208 -20.15 -1.83 -7.95
N ASP A 209 -19.64 -0.66 -8.32
CA ASP A 209 -20.37 0.39 -9.01
C ASP A 209 -20.39 0.12 -10.52
N PHE A 210 -21.55 0.32 -11.14
CA PHE A 210 -21.74 0.13 -12.58
C PHE A 210 -22.31 1.39 -13.21
N THR A 211 -21.67 1.85 -14.30
CA THR A 211 -22.24 2.91 -15.15
C THR A 211 -23.54 2.45 -15.80
N VAL A 212 -23.61 1.17 -16.15
CA VAL A 212 -24.78 0.50 -16.72
C VAL A 212 -25.17 -0.63 -15.77
N GLU A 213 -26.16 -0.38 -14.92
CA GLU A 213 -26.53 -1.30 -13.83
C GLU A 213 -26.96 -2.70 -14.31
N THR A 214 -27.45 -2.84 -15.55
CA THR A 214 -27.77 -4.15 -16.15
C THR A 214 -26.53 -5.05 -16.33
N ASP A 215 -25.33 -4.48 -16.35
CA ASP A 215 -24.08 -5.26 -16.43
C ASP A 215 -23.82 -6.03 -15.13
N ARG A 216 -24.36 -5.60 -13.98
CA ARG A 216 -24.07 -6.21 -12.68
C ARG A 216 -24.35 -7.70 -12.69
N GLU A 217 -25.48 -8.13 -13.24
CA GLU A 217 -25.84 -9.56 -13.28
C GLU A 217 -24.81 -10.38 -14.07
N VAL A 218 -24.39 -9.88 -15.22
CA VAL A 218 -23.38 -10.51 -16.08
C VAL A 218 -22.06 -10.61 -15.34
N VAL A 219 -21.58 -9.50 -14.80
CA VAL A 219 -20.26 -9.39 -14.17
C VAL A 219 -20.19 -10.18 -12.86
N VAL A 220 -21.24 -10.17 -12.05
CA VAL A 220 -21.36 -11.04 -10.86
C VAL A 220 -21.38 -12.51 -11.26
N SER A 221 -21.98 -12.84 -12.41
CA SER A 221 -21.95 -14.21 -12.93
C SER A 221 -20.55 -14.66 -13.35
N LEU A 222 -19.76 -13.77 -13.94
CA LEU A 222 -18.36 -14.02 -14.28
C LEU A 222 -17.52 -14.27 -13.02
N GLY A 223 -17.63 -13.39 -12.01
CA GLY A 223 -16.91 -13.55 -10.74
C GLY A 223 -17.26 -14.87 -10.03
N ARG A 224 -18.54 -15.27 -10.07
CA ARG A 224 -18.98 -16.57 -9.56
C ARG A 224 -18.33 -17.72 -10.30
N ARG A 225 -18.33 -17.68 -11.64
CA ARG A 225 -17.73 -18.74 -12.45
C ARG A 225 -16.23 -18.86 -12.20
N ALA A 226 -15.51 -17.75 -12.09
CA ALA A 226 -14.09 -17.74 -11.77
C ALA A 226 -13.80 -18.43 -10.42
N LEU A 227 -14.60 -18.14 -9.40
CA LEU A 227 -14.48 -18.78 -8.09
C LEU A 227 -14.83 -20.27 -8.13
N GLU A 228 -15.89 -20.66 -8.85
CA GLU A 228 -16.27 -22.06 -9.05
C GLU A 228 -15.17 -22.84 -9.76
N CYS A 229 -14.59 -22.30 -10.84
CA CYS A 229 -13.46 -22.89 -11.55
C CYS A 229 -12.23 -23.05 -10.64
N LYS A 230 -11.94 -22.05 -9.80
CA LYS A 230 -10.84 -22.13 -8.83
C LYS A 230 -11.06 -23.26 -7.83
N ILE A 231 -12.24 -23.34 -7.24
CA ILE A 231 -12.60 -24.38 -6.26
C ILE A 231 -12.55 -25.77 -6.93
N ALA A 232 -13.05 -25.91 -8.16
CA ALA A 232 -13.01 -27.16 -8.90
C ALA A 232 -11.56 -27.63 -9.16
N HIS A 233 -10.70 -26.75 -9.69
CA HIS A 233 -9.30 -27.08 -9.90
C HIS A 233 -8.58 -27.45 -8.59
N LEU A 234 -8.80 -26.68 -7.52
CA LEU A 234 -8.19 -26.97 -6.22
C LEU A 234 -8.70 -28.29 -5.61
N SER A 235 -9.93 -28.69 -5.93
CA SER A 235 -10.51 -29.97 -5.50
C SER A 235 -9.77 -31.17 -6.10
N GLU A 236 -9.30 -31.04 -7.34
CA GLU A 236 -8.68 -32.13 -8.11
C GLU A 236 -7.16 -32.16 -7.95
N GLU A 237 -6.50 -31.00 -8.02
CA GLU A 237 -5.05 -30.90 -8.19
C GLU A 237 -4.37 -29.96 -7.17
N GLY A 238 -5.15 -29.20 -6.39
CA GLY A 238 -4.61 -28.15 -5.53
C GLY A 238 -4.30 -28.57 -4.08
N PRO A 239 -3.60 -27.70 -3.32
CA PRO A 239 -3.43 -27.89 -1.89
C PRO A 239 -4.78 -27.93 -1.18
N LEU A 240 -5.00 -28.95 -0.34
CA LEU A 240 -6.27 -29.15 0.37
C LEU A 240 -6.65 -27.94 1.25
N GLN A 241 -5.67 -27.26 1.85
CA GLN A 241 -5.89 -26.05 2.64
C GLN A 241 -6.45 -24.89 1.79
N ALA A 242 -5.94 -24.70 0.58
CA ALA A 242 -6.42 -23.67 -0.34
C ALA A 242 -7.85 -24.00 -0.81
N TYR A 243 -8.10 -25.27 -1.15
CA TYR A 243 -9.45 -25.75 -1.47
C TYR A 243 -10.44 -25.42 -0.34
N ARG A 244 -10.13 -25.82 0.89
CA ARG A 244 -10.97 -25.56 2.08
C ARG A 244 -11.16 -24.06 2.34
N TYR A 245 -10.13 -23.24 2.13
CA TYR A 245 -10.24 -21.78 2.31
C TYR A 245 -11.25 -21.16 1.36
N PHE A 246 -11.10 -21.38 0.05
CA PHE A 246 -12.01 -20.82 -0.95
C PHE A 246 -13.43 -21.37 -0.79
N LEU A 247 -13.55 -22.64 -0.42
CA LEU A 247 -14.84 -23.26 -0.16
C LEU A 247 -15.55 -22.62 1.05
N ALA A 248 -14.83 -22.43 2.17
CA ALA A 248 -15.38 -21.80 3.37
C ALA A 248 -15.74 -20.32 3.14
N ARG A 249 -14.95 -19.61 2.33
CA ARG A 249 -15.19 -18.20 1.99
C ARG A 249 -16.20 -18.00 0.87
N GLN A 250 -16.64 -19.06 0.19
CA GLN A 250 -17.42 -18.98 -1.04
C GLN A 250 -18.69 -18.14 -0.87
N ALA A 251 -19.46 -18.37 0.20
CA ALA A 251 -20.68 -17.62 0.46
C ALA A 251 -20.41 -16.12 0.62
N ALA A 252 -19.44 -15.76 1.48
CA ALA A 252 -19.08 -14.37 1.74
C ALA A 252 -18.54 -13.65 0.48
N MET A 253 -17.69 -14.33 -0.29
CA MET A 253 -17.15 -13.82 -1.55
C MET A 253 -18.25 -13.54 -2.59
N LEU A 254 -19.32 -14.32 -2.59
CA LEU A 254 -20.46 -14.14 -3.49
C LEU A 254 -21.58 -13.25 -2.91
N GLY A 255 -21.35 -12.57 -1.78
CA GLY A 255 -22.37 -11.75 -1.11
C GLY A 255 -23.58 -12.55 -0.61
N ARG A 256 -23.40 -13.84 -0.34
CA ARG A 256 -24.45 -14.76 0.13
C ARG A 256 -24.38 -14.93 1.65
N SER A 257 -25.51 -15.29 2.25
CA SER A 257 -25.56 -15.64 3.67
C SER A 257 -24.74 -16.92 3.94
N PRO A 258 -24.17 -17.06 5.17
CA PRO A 258 -23.53 -18.28 5.63
C PRO A 258 -24.39 -19.52 5.37
N LEU A 259 -23.74 -20.59 4.92
CA LEU A 259 -24.38 -21.89 4.80
C LEU A 259 -24.32 -22.60 6.15
N THR A 260 -25.37 -23.35 6.47
CA THR A 260 -25.42 -24.25 7.62
C THR A 260 -25.51 -25.67 7.11
N TRP A 261 -24.67 -26.55 7.64
CA TRP A 261 -24.67 -27.95 7.26
C TRP A 261 -25.11 -28.82 8.43
N ASP A 262 -25.64 -30.00 8.12
CA ASP A 262 -25.59 -31.09 9.08
C ASP A 262 -24.18 -31.68 9.14
N THR A 263 -23.95 -32.61 10.07
CA THR A 263 -22.62 -33.16 10.29
C THR A 263 -22.06 -33.86 9.06
N GLU A 264 -22.88 -34.68 8.39
CA GLU A 264 -22.43 -35.45 7.22
C GLU A 264 -22.12 -34.54 6.04
N GLY A 265 -23.01 -33.58 5.74
CA GLY A 265 -22.81 -32.61 4.67
C GLY A 265 -21.58 -31.74 4.89
N PHE A 266 -21.30 -31.30 6.11
CA PHE A 266 -20.08 -30.52 6.41
C PHE A 266 -18.81 -31.33 6.15
N LEU A 267 -18.78 -32.58 6.63
CA LEU A 267 -17.62 -33.44 6.49
C LEU A 267 -17.36 -33.78 5.02
N GLU A 268 -18.41 -34.10 4.26
CA GLU A 268 -18.31 -34.33 2.81
C GLU A 268 -17.82 -33.07 2.10
N HIS A 269 -18.43 -31.92 2.38
CA HIS A 269 -18.12 -30.65 1.74
C HIS A 269 -16.64 -30.26 1.90
N PHE A 270 -16.10 -30.36 3.11
CA PHE A 270 -14.69 -30.00 3.38
C PHE A 270 -13.71 -31.18 3.29
N LYS A 271 -14.15 -32.34 2.78
CA LYS A 271 -13.36 -33.57 2.64
C LYS A 271 -12.72 -34.02 3.96
N PHE A 272 -13.48 -34.04 5.04
CA PHE A 272 -13.11 -34.70 6.29
C PHE A 272 -13.67 -36.14 6.32
N PRO A 273 -12.85 -37.18 6.54
CA PRO A 273 -13.35 -38.56 6.47
C PRO A 273 -14.32 -38.95 7.58
N SER A 274 -14.23 -38.31 8.75
CA SER A 274 -15.16 -38.51 9.87
C SER A 274 -15.07 -37.34 10.86
N LEU A 275 -16.06 -37.22 11.75
CA LEU A 275 -16.04 -36.21 12.81
C LEU A 275 -14.84 -36.35 13.75
N GLY A 276 -14.43 -37.58 14.08
CA GLY A 276 -13.27 -37.83 14.94
C GLY A 276 -11.98 -37.31 14.31
N LEU A 277 -11.76 -37.62 13.02
CA LEU A 277 -10.58 -37.14 12.29
C LEU A 277 -10.64 -35.62 12.03
N ALA A 278 -11.83 -35.05 11.87
CA ALA A 278 -12.02 -33.61 11.74
C ALA A 278 -11.63 -32.86 13.02
N VAL A 279 -11.90 -33.46 14.19
CA VAL A 279 -11.55 -32.92 15.51
C VAL A 279 -10.05 -33.02 15.80
N GLU A 280 -9.41 -34.09 15.33
CA GLU A 280 -7.98 -34.36 15.50
C GLU A 280 -7.09 -33.67 14.45
N ASP A 281 -7.67 -33.07 13.41
CA ASP A 281 -6.93 -32.38 12.34
C ASP A 281 -6.21 -31.14 12.88
N THR A 282 -4.87 -31.18 12.83
CA THR A 282 -3.98 -30.10 13.27
C THR A 282 -3.55 -29.15 12.15
N SER A 283 -4.04 -29.34 10.93
CA SER A 283 -3.78 -28.40 9.84
C SER A 283 -4.40 -27.02 10.12
N SER A 284 -3.78 -25.97 9.56
CA SER A 284 -4.26 -24.59 9.74
C SER A 284 -5.68 -24.38 9.17
N MET A 285 -6.05 -25.14 8.15
CA MET A 285 -7.41 -25.21 7.59
C MET A 285 -8.13 -26.50 8.03
N ASN A 286 -8.17 -26.72 9.34
CA ASN A 286 -8.96 -27.80 9.96
C ASN A 286 -10.46 -27.46 10.03
N ALA A 287 -11.24 -28.35 10.64
CA ALA A 287 -12.70 -28.24 10.70
C ALA A 287 -13.17 -27.00 11.49
N VAL A 288 -12.44 -26.60 12.53
CA VAL A 288 -12.74 -25.38 13.30
C VAL A 288 -12.56 -24.15 12.41
N MET A 289 -11.45 -24.06 11.67
CA MET A 289 -11.22 -22.94 10.77
C MET A 289 -12.25 -22.89 9.64
N CYS A 290 -12.63 -24.04 9.06
CA CYS A 290 -13.68 -24.13 8.04
C CYS A 290 -15.02 -23.65 8.58
N ALA A 291 -15.43 -24.09 9.78
CA ALA A 291 -16.67 -23.65 10.43
C ALA A 291 -16.66 -22.15 10.73
N VAL A 292 -15.53 -21.62 11.22
CA VAL A 292 -15.36 -20.18 11.51
C VAL A 292 -15.44 -19.34 10.25
N LEU A 293 -14.71 -19.69 9.19
CA LEU A 293 -14.70 -18.91 7.95
C LEU A 293 -16.02 -19.00 7.18
N SER A 294 -16.75 -20.12 7.31
CA SER A 294 -18.07 -20.29 6.69
C SER A 294 -19.20 -19.64 7.48
N GLY A 295 -18.96 -19.22 8.73
CA GLY A 295 -19.99 -18.71 9.61
C GLY A 295 -20.88 -19.80 10.25
N ASP A 296 -20.48 -21.07 10.21
CA ASP A 296 -21.27 -22.20 10.74
C ASP A 296 -21.08 -22.34 12.25
N LEU A 297 -21.91 -21.60 12.98
CA LEU A 297 -21.91 -21.62 14.44
C LEU A 297 -22.40 -22.97 15.02
N MET A 298 -23.23 -23.72 14.30
CA MET A 298 -23.72 -25.02 14.76
C MET A 298 -22.59 -26.05 14.73
N MET A 299 -21.88 -26.13 13.61
CA MET A 299 -20.73 -27.01 13.47
C MET A 299 -19.60 -26.63 14.44
N LEU A 300 -19.31 -25.33 14.58
CA LEU A 300 -18.31 -24.85 15.54
C LEU A 300 -18.59 -25.36 16.97
N ARG A 301 -19.84 -25.25 17.43
CA ARG A 301 -20.25 -25.74 18.76
C ARG A 301 -20.14 -27.26 18.87
N LEU A 302 -20.48 -27.99 17.80
CA LEU A 302 -20.35 -29.45 17.75
C LEU A 302 -18.87 -29.87 17.88
N LEU A 303 -17.98 -29.28 17.08
CA LEU A 303 -16.55 -29.57 17.10
C LEU A 303 -15.94 -29.32 18.48
N VAL A 304 -16.23 -28.17 19.10
CA VAL A 304 -15.73 -27.84 20.44
C VAL A 304 -16.31 -28.78 21.50
N ARG A 305 -17.58 -29.21 21.38
CA ARG A 305 -18.17 -30.23 22.26
C ARG A 305 -17.44 -31.57 22.17
N HIS A 306 -16.91 -31.90 20.99
CA HIS A 306 -16.05 -33.06 20.76
C HIS A 306 -14.56 -32.79 21.06
N LYS A 307 -14.23 -31.68 21.71
CA LYS A 307 -12.87 -31.29 22.15
C LYS A 307 -11.91 -30.89 21.02
N ALA A 308 -12.41 -30.39 19.90
CA ALA A 308 -11.55 -29.74 18.91
C ALA A 308 -10.82 -28.54 19.56
N ASP A 309 -9.54 -28.37 19.25
CA ASP A 309 -8.77 -27.23 19.74
C ASP A 309 -9.24 -25.93 19.06
N LEU A 310 -9.56 -24.92 19.86
CA LEU A 310 -9.99 -23.59 19.43
C LEU A 310 -8.84 -22.57 19.44
N ASN A 311 -7.72 -22.93 20.07
CA ASN A 311 -6.60 -22.03 20.35
C ASN A 311 -5.31 -22.43 19.62
N PHE A 312 -5.42 -23.25 18.56
CA PHE A 312 -4.28 -23.52 17.69
C PHE A 312 -3.86 -22.24 16.94
N THR A 313 -2.61 -22.24 16.52
CA THR A 313 -2.02 -21.17 15.71
C THR A 313 -2.04 -21.56 14.25
N ILE A 314 -2.47 -20.64 13.41
CA ILE A 314 -2.43 -20.75 11.96
C ILE A 314 -0.98 -20.61 11.50
N THR A 315 -0.60 -21.46 10.54
CA THR A 315 0.67 -21.40 9.82
C THR A 315 0.46 -21.69 8.33
N GLY A 316 1.29 -21.11 7.46
CA GLY A 316 1.30 -21.43 6.03
C GLY A 316 0.07 -20.95 5.26
N LEU A 317 -0.67 -19.96 5.78
CA LEU A 317 -1.83 -19.33 5.11
C LEU A 317 -1.56 -17.88 4.71
N GLY A 318 -0.29 -17.51 4.56
CA GLY A 318 0.15 -16.16 4.20
C GLY A 318 -0.44 -15.66 2.87
N GLU A 319 -0.60 -16.56 1.89
CA GLU A 319 -1.25 -16.25 0.59
C GLU A 319 -2.71 -15.78 0.72
N PHE A 320 -3.36 -16.07 1.86
CA PHE A 320 -4.72 -15.63 2.17
C PHE A 320 -4.72 -14.43 3.14
N GLY A 321 -3.56 -13.87 3.43
CA GLY A 321 -3.38 -12.76 4.35
C GLY A 321 -3.42 -13.15 5.83
N PHE A 322 -3.37 -14.44 6.17
CA PHE A 322 -3.21 -14.88 7.57
C PHE A 322 -1.73 -15.12 7.86
N ARG A 323 -1.16 -14.31 8.75
CA ARG A 323 0.22 -14.52 9.19
C ARG A 323 0.33 -15.77 10.04
N ASP A 324 1.51 -16.36 10.01
CA ASP A 324 1.89 -17.40 10.95
C ASP A 324 1.70 -16.88 12.38
N SER A 325 1.32 -17.78 13.30
CA SER A 325 0.94 -17.54 14.70
C SER A 325 -0.43 -16.89 14.94
N PHE A 326 -1.19 -16.54 13.90
CA PHE A 326 -2.56 -16.06 14.08
C PHE A 326 -3.43 -17.08 14.82
N THR A 327 -4.26 -16.62 15.75
CA THR A 327 -5.27 -17.46 16.41
C THR A 327 -6.55 -17.55 15.59
N VAL A 328 -7.37 -18.55 15.87
CA VAL A 328 -8.72 -18.67 15.30
C VAL A 328 -9.57 -17.42 15.55
N LEU A 329 -9.44 -16.80 16.74
CA LEU A 329 -10.14 -15.57 17.08
C LEU A 329 -9.68 -14.38 16.22
N MET A 330 -8.37 -14.21 16.03
CA MET A 330 -7.83 -13.17 15.14
C MET A 330 -8.33 -13.36 13.71
N ALA A 331 -8.32 -14.60 13.21
CA ALA A 331 -8.78 -14.91 11.87
C ALA A 331 -10.29 -14.66 11.70
N ALA A 332 -11.12 -14.99 12.70
CA ALA A 332 -12.55 -14.69 12.68
C ALA A 332 -12.82 -13.17 12.61
N VAL A 333 -12.13 -12.40 13.45
CA VAL A 333 -12.27 -10.94 13.50
C VAL A 333 -11.82 -10.30 12.17
N LYS A 334 -10.63 -10.68 11.68
CA LYS A 334 -10.10 -10.23 10.37
C LYS A 334 -11.04 -10.57 9.23
N SER A 335 -11.65 -11.75 9.24
CA SER A 335 -12.46 -12.29 8.14
C SER A 335 -13.87 -11.73 8.06
N LYS A 336 -14.18 -10.63 8.76
CA LYS A 336 -15.52 -10.02 8.82
C LYS A 336 -16.61 -10.95 9.34
N GLN A 337 -16.27 -11.92 10.19
CA GLN A 337 -17.29 -12.80 10.76
C GLN A 337 -18.26 -11.99 11.65
N PRO A 338 -19.56 -12.36 11.66
CA PRO A 338 -20.55 -11.68 12.47
C PRO A 338 -20.13 -11.62 13.94
N ALA A 339 -20.49 -10.52 14.59
CA ALA A 339 -20.25 -10.30 16.02
C ALA A 339 -20.74 -11.48 16.89
N THR A 340 -21.83 -12.14 16.51
CA THR A 340 -22.37 -13.33 17.19
C THR A 340 -21.43 -14.54 17.15
N LEU A 341 -20.68 -14.73 16.06
CA LEU A 341 -19.68 -15.79 15.94
C LEU A 341 -18.46 -15.46 16.80
N VAL A 342 -17.96 -14.22 16.74
CA VAL A 342 -16.86 -13.75 17.58
C VAL A 342 -17.18 -13.90 19.07
N ALA A 343 -18.38 -13.47 19.49
CA ALA A 343 -18.83 -13.65 20.87
C ALA A 343 -18.93 -15.13 21.26
N SER A 344 -19.36 -15.99 20.33
CA SER A 344 -19.45 -17.43 20.58
C SER A 344 -18.08 -18.08 20.74
N LEU A 345 -17.07 -17.68 19.95
CA LEU A 345 -15.69 -18.15 20.14
C LEU A 345 -15.18 -17.83 21.54
N ILE A 346 -15.39 -16.60 22.01
CA ILE A 346 -15.00 -16.16 23.36
C ILE A 346 -15.75 -16.97 24.43
N HIS A 347 -17.06 -17.19 24.27
CA HIS A 347 -17.84 -18.02 25.19
C HIS A 347 -17.35 -19.48 25.23
N LEU A 348 -16.90 -19.99 24.08
CA LEU A 348 -16.29 -21.32 23.92
C LEU A 348 -14.81 -21.36 24.36
N ARG A 349 -14.31 -20.34 25.07
CA ARG A 349 -12.96 -20.26 25.64
C ARG A 349 -11.84 -20.05 24.62
N ALA A 350 -12.11 -19.34 23.53
CA ALA A 350 -11.03 -18.74 22.72
C ALA A 350 -10.22 -17.76 23.59
N ASP A 351 -8.90 -17.84 23.52
CA ASP A 351 -8.00 -16.99 24.29
C ASP A 351 -7.90 -15.60 23.67
N VAL A 352 -8.54 -14.64 24.33
CA VAL A 352 -8.57 -13.22 23.94
C VAL A 352 -7.25 -12.52 24.21
N SER A 353 -6.44 -13.04 25.14
CA SER A 353 -5.17 -12.44 25.56
C SER A 353 -3.98 -12.91 24.73
N ARG A 354 -4.16 -14.00 23.97
CA ARG A 354 -3.10 -14.57 23.15
C ARG A 354 -2.65 -13.59 22.08
N ARG A 355 -1.32 -13.52 21.92
CA ARG A 355 -0.67 -12.71 20.90
C ARG A 355 -0.01 -13.59 19.86
N ALA A 356 0.01 -13.11 18.62
CA ALA A 356 0.86 -13.62 17.56
C ALA A 356 2.32 -13.17 17.77
N ASP A 357 3.25 -13.72 17.00
CA ASP A 357 4.70 -13.60 17.18
C ASP A 357 5.22 -12.15 17.11
N ILE A 358 4.50 -11.28 16.42
CA ILE A 358 4.79 -9.84 16.33
C ILE A 358 3.96 -8.99 17.30
N GLY A 359 3.35 -9.63 18.31
CA GLY A 359 2.55 -8.95 19.32
C GLY A 359 1.12 -8.60 18.90
N ASP A 360 0.70 -8.96 17.69
CA ASP A 360 -0.67 -8.79 17.20
C ASP A 360 -1.67 -9.48 18.14
N ASN A 361 -2.82 -8.84 18.33
CA ASN A 361 -3.93 -9.36 19.11
C ASN A 361 -5.24 -9.31 18.28
N ALA A 362 -6.34 -9.85 18.80
CA ALA A 362 -7.62 -9.83 18.08
C ALA A 362 -8.14 -8.40 17.79
N VAL A 363 -7.80 -7.42 18.65
CA VAL A 363 -8.22 -6.02 18.50
C VAL A 363 -7.55 -5.36 17.29
N SER A 364 -6.29 -5.71 17.00
CA SER A 364 -5.55 -5.21 15.82
C SER A 364 -6.23 -5.50 14.47
N HIS A 365 -7.22 -6.39 14.45
CA HIS A 365 -7.87 -6.84 13.22
C HIS A 365 -9.35 -6.48 13.12
N VAL A 366 -9.91 -5.68 14.05
CA VAL A 366 -11.33 -5.34 14.06
C VAL A 366 -11.78 -4.70 12.75
N LYS A 367 -12.98 -5.08 12.31
CA LYS A 367 -13.62 -4.55 11.10
C LYS A 367 -14.90 -3.81 11.41
N PHE A 368 -15.61 -4.19 12.48
CA PHE A 368 -16.91 -3.62 12.83
C PHE A 368 -16.97 -3.09 14.27
N PRO A 369 -17.80 -2.07 14.55
CA PRO A 369 -18.01 -1.52 15.90
C PRO A 369 -18.41 -2.58 16.95
N GLU A 370 -19.24 -3.55 16.56
CA GLU A 370 -19.74 -4.58 17.46
C GLU A 370 -18.63 -5.53 17.94
N GLN A 371 -17.62 -5.78 17.09
CA GLN A 371 -16.46 -6.57 17.47
C GLN A 371 -15.64 -5.86 18.55
N VAL A 372 -15.50 -4.54 18.45
CA VAL A 372 -14.84 -3.71 19.48
C VAL A 372 -15.57 -3.85 20.82
N ARG A 373 -16.90 -3.74 20.84
CA ARG A 373 -17.70 -3.90 22.08
C ARG A 373 -17.49 -5.28 22.72
N ILE A 374 -17.56 -6.35 21.92
CA ILE A 374 -17.41 -7.72 22.41
C ILE A 374 -16.01 -7.97 22.98
N LEU A 375 -14.96 -7.52 22.27
CA LEU A 375 -13.58 -7.67 22.73
C LEU A 375 -13.30 -6.84 23.99
N LEU A 376 -13.90 -5.66 24.11
CA LEU A 376 -13.82 -4.83 25.31
C LEU A 376 -14.49 -5.51 26.52
N GLU A 377 -15.69 -6.08 26.34
CA GLU A 377 -16.38 -6.87 27.37
C GLU A 377 -15.57 -8.09 27.81
N ALA A 378 -14.82 -8.69 26.88
CA ALA A 378 -13.92 -9.80 27.12
C ALA A 378 -12.53 -9.39 27.67
N ARG A 379 -12.32 -8.09 27.97
CA ARG A 379 -11.08 -7.52 28.51
C ARG A 379 -9.86 -7.75 27.60
N ALA A 380 -10.05 -7.67 26.28
CA ALA A 380 -8.94 -7.62 25.33
C ALA A 380 -8.08 -6.37 25.56
N ASP A 381 -6.83 -6.40 25.08
CA ASP A 381 -5.91 -5.28 25.17
C ASP A 381 -6.06 -4.33 23.96
N PHE A 382 -6.44 -3.08 24.24
CA PHE A 382 -6.68 -2.04 23.24
C PHE A 382 -5.52 -1.05 23.09
N HIS A 383 -4.43 -1.25 23.84
CA HIS A 383 -3.39 -0.22 24.01
C HIS A 383 -2.00 -0.68 23.57
N SER A 384 -1.68 -1.96 23.70
CA SER A 384 -0.37 -2.45 23.28
C SER A 384 -0.19 -2.39 21.77
N GLY A 385 0.95 -1.88 21.33
CA GLY A 385 1.33 -1.90 19.92
C GLY A 385 1.88 -3.25 19.47
N ARG A 386 1.74 -3.55 18.17
CA ARG A 386 2.40 -4.70 17.52
C ARG A 386 3.85 -4.36 17.16
N GLU A 387 4.80 -5.20 17.51
CA GLU A 387 6.21 -5.07 17.12
C GLU A 387 6.39 -5.44 15.63
N PRO A 388 7.48 -5.02 14.95
CA PRO A 388 8.46 -4.03 15.39
C PRO A 388 7.96 -2.58 15.19
N PHE A 389 6.85 -2.40 14.45
CA PHE A 389 6.34 -1.07 14.08
C PHE A 389 5.74 -0.28 15.25
N CYS A 390 5.37 -0.97 16.33
CA CYS A 390 4.67 -0.48 17.51
C CYS A 390 3.29 0.14 17.21
N PHE A 391 2.58 -0.29 16.16
CA PHE A 391 1.25 0.24 15.86
C PHE A 391 0.23 -0.19 16.92
N THR A 392 -0.39 0.77 17.60
CA THR A 392 -1.55 0.51 18.48
C THR A 392 -2.73 0.00 17.66
N PRO A 393 -3.74 -0.65 18.27
CA PRO A 393 -4.92 -1.09 17.54
C PRO A 393 -5.65 0.06 16.82
N LEU A 394 -5.64 1.27 17.37
CA LEU A 394 -6.18 2.45 16.70
C LEU A 394 -5.33 2.88 15.50
N THR A 395 -4.00 2.87 15.63
CA THR A 395 -3.08 3.12 14.51
C THR A 395 -3.27 2.10 13.39
N GLN A 396 -3.42 0.81 13.73
CA GLN A 396 -3.63 -0.26 12.75
C GLN A 396 -4.99 -0.16 12.04
N ALA A 397 -6.04 0.24 12.76
CA ALA A 397 -7.38 0.40 12.18
C ALA A 397 -7.51 1.67 11.31
N SER A 398 -6.61 2.64 11.48
CA SER A 398 -6.58 3.90 10.76
C SER A 398 -6.22 3.66 9.29
N GLY A 399 -7.08 4.08 8.36
CA GLY A 399 -6.97 3.79 6.93
C GLY A 399 -7.57 2.43 6.51
N MET A 400 -7.64 1.45 7.41
CA MET A 400 -8.03 0.06 7.10
C MET A 400 -9.48 -0.34 7.48
N THR A 401 -10.23 0.56 8.11
CA THR A 401 -11.58 0.27 8.64
C THR A 401 -12.54 1.45 8.42
N SER A 402 -13.83 1.21 8.66
CA SER A 402 -14.84 2.25 8.56
C SER A 402 -14.70 3.31 9.66
N THR A 403 -15.19 4.52 9.38
CA THR A 403 -15.29 5.61 10.36
C THR A 403 -16.05 5.20 11.63
N ALA A 404 -17.08 4.35 11.50
CA ALA A 404 -17.82 3.84 12.67
C ALA A 404 -16.97 2.94 13.58
N THR A 405 -16.10 2.12 12.99
CA THR A 405 -15.19 1.23 13.73
C THR A 405 -14.13 2.02 14.48
N LEU A 406 -13.56 3.05 13.85
CA LEU A 406 -12.65 4.00 14.52
C LEU A 406 -13.33 4.72 15.68
N LYS A 407 -14.59 5.17 15.51
CA LYS A 407 -15.38 5.74 16.59
C LYS A 407 -15.49 4.81 17.79
N ALA A 408 -15.75 3.52 17.53
CA ALA A 408 -15.87 2.52 18.59
C ALA A 408 -14.55 2.31 19.33
N LEU A 409 -13.40 2.29 18.63
CA LEU A 409 -12.08 2.21 19.25
C LEU A 409 -11.77 3.43 20.13
N LEU A 410 -12.10 4.64 19.67
CA LEU A 410 -11.98 5.86 20.47
C LEU A 410 -12.88 5.82 21.72
N MET A 411 -14.12 5.33 21.59
CA MET A 411 -15.02 5.12 22.72
C MET A 411 -14.51 4.04 23.69
N ALA A 412 -13.73 3.07 23.19
CA ALA A 412 -13.00 2.09 24.00
C ALA A 412 -11.73 2.67 24.66
N ARG A 413 -11.54 3.99 24.60
CA ARG A 413 -10.41 4.74 25.18
C ARG A 413 -9.06 4.45 24.54
N CYS A 414 -9.03 4.03 23.28
CA CYS A 414 -7.79 4.08 22.52
C CYS A 414 -7.29 5.53 22.42
N ASP A 415 -5.99 5.73 22.65
CA ASP A 415 -5.37 7.04 22.62
C ASP A 415 -5.16 7.50 21.16
N PRO A 416 -5.73 8.63 20.73
CA PRO A 416 -5.48 9.19 19.39
C PRO A 416 -4.05 9.75 19.24
N ASN A 417 -3.29 9.92 20.33
CA ASN A 417 -1.92 10.43 20.34
C ASN A 417 -0.99 9.53 21.20
N PRO A 418 -0.88 8.24 20.86
CA PRO A 418 -0.11 7.31 21.68
C PRO A 418 1.38 7.69 21.70
N VAL A 419 2.06 7.33 22.79
CA VAL A 419 3.51 7.55 22.92
C VAL A 419 4.26 6.89 21.77
N SER A 420 5.09 7.68 21.09
CA SER A 420 5.85 7.23 19.93
C SER A 420 6.83 6.10 20.27
N LYS A 421 6.73 4.98 19.56
CA LYS A 421 7.64 3.83 19.58
C LYS A 421 7.71 3.21 18.18
N GLY A 422 8.72 2.38 17.91
CA GLY A 422 8.89 1.72 16.61
C GLY A 422 9.02 2.76 15.48
N LEU A 423 8.11 2.73 14.51
CA LEU A 423 8.04 3.73 13.42
C LEU A 423 7.61 5.12 13.90
N GLY A 424 6.98 5.20 15.07
CA GLY A 424 6.54 6.47 15.65
C GLY A 424 5.39 7.16 14.93
N ILE A 425 4.60 6.39 14.19
CA ILE A 425 3.43 6.87 13.45
C ILE A 425 2.23 6.97 14.41
N THR A 426 1.63 8.16 14.50
CA THR A 426 0.37 8.40 15.22
C THR A 426 -0.83 7.87 14.42
N PRO A 427 -1.99 7.62 15.03
CA PRO A 427 -3.21 7.24 14.33
C PRO A 427 -3.59 8.18 13.16
N LEU A 428 -3.48 9.50 13.35
CA LEU A 428 -3.79 10.46 12.29
C LEU A 428 -2.77 10.39 11.14
N VAL A 429 -1.47 10.29 11.44
CA VAL A 429 -0.45 10.11 10.39
C VAL A 429 -0.64 8.78 9.66
N GLY A 430 -0.91 7.69 10.40
CA GLY A 430 -1.18 6.37 9.83
C GLY A 430 -2.41 6.39 8.92
N LEU A 431 -3.48 7.07 9.37
CA LEU A 431 -4.67 7.26 8.55
C LEU A 431 -4.35 7.93 7.22
N VAL A 432 -3.62 9.06 7.25
CA VAL A 432 -3.26 9.82 6.05
C VAL A 432 -2.34 9.00 5.14
N ARG A 433 -1.33 8.34 5.72
CA ARG A 433 -0.36 7.53 4.97
C ARG A 433 -1.00 6.33 4.27
N PHE A 434 -1.96 5.67 4.92
CA PHE A 434 -2.66 4.49 4.40
C PHE A 434 -4.07 4.84 3.89
N ALA A 435 -4.34 6.12 3.59
CA ALA A 435 -5.65 6.60 3.13
C ALA A 435 -5.97 6.17 1.69
N ARG A 436 -4.94 5.93 0.86
CA ARG A 436 -5.11 5.58 -0.55
C ARG A 436 -5.93 4.30 -0.67
N GLY A 437 -7.01 4.32 -1.45
CA GLY A 437 -7.95 3.20 -1.55
C GLY A 437 -9.08 3.22 -0.50
N SER A 438 -9.01 4.08 0.53
CA SER A 438 -10.03 4.14 1.58
C SER A 438 -11.11 5.19 1.28
N PRO A 439 -12.37 4.81 1.01
CA PRO A 439 -13.46 5.76 0.78
C PRO A 439 -13.85 6.52 2.07
N HIS A 440 -13.28 6.15 3.21
CA HIS A 440 -13.60 6.70 4.52
C HIS A 440 -12.48 7.58 5.08
N ALA A 441 -11.38 7.81 4.36
CA ALA A 441 -10.22 8.54 4.86
C ALA A 441 -10.60 9.92 5.39
N LEU A 442 -11.26 10.75 4.58
CA LEU A 442 -11.63 12.13 4.96
C LEU A 442 -12.54 12.18 6.20
N ALA A 443 -13.60 11.36 6.23
CA ALA A 443 -14.53 11.30 7.35
C ALA A 443 -13.88 10.78 8.63
N SER A 444 -12.95 9.83 8.49
CA SER A 444 -12.19 9.27 9.60
C SER A 444 -11.12 10.22 10.13
N ALA A 445 -10.46 11.00 9.26
CA ALA A 445 -9.55 12.08 9.65
C ALA A 445 -10.31 13.13 10.47
N ALA A 446 -11.46 13.59 9.97
CA ALA A 446 -12.30 14.56 10.69
C ALA A 446 -12.72 14.03 12.07
N MET A 447 -13.09 12.76 12.14
CA MET A 447 -13.43 12.11 13.41
C MET A 447 -12.25 12.02 14.39
N LEU A 448 -11.04 11.67 13.92
CA LEU A 448 -9.86 11.65 14.78
C LEU A 448 -9.57 13.05 15.34
N LEU A 449 -9.69 14.09 14.51
CA LEU A 449 -9.51 15.50 14.91
C LEU A 449 -10.57 15.94 15.94
N GLU A 450 -11.85 15.60 15.73
CA GLU A 450 -12.93 15.82 16.71
C GLU A 450 -12.64 15.16 18.06
N HIS A 451 -11.96 14.01 18.04
CA HIS A 451 -11.51 13.29 19.22
C HIS A 451 -10.11 13.69 19.72
N ARG A 452 -9.62 14.87 19.31
CA ARG A 452 -8.37 15.49 19.77
C ARG A 452 -7.10 14.78 19.31
N ALA A 453 -7.12 14.12 18.16
CA ALA A 453 -5.87 13.79 17.47
C ALA A 453 -5.12 15.10 17.15
N ASP A 454 -3.81 15.10 17.37
CA ASP A 454 -2.97 16.27 17.16
C ASP A 454 -2.72 16.49 15.65
N PRO A 455 -3.24 17.57 15.05
CA PRO A 455 -3.00 17.88 13.63
C PRO A 455 -1.52 18.19 13.34
N ASN A 456 -0.72 18.47 14.37
CA ASN A 456 0.71 18.77 14.31
C ASN A 456 1.59 17.67 14.92
N GLY A 457 1.00 16.50 15.24
CA GLY A 457 1.70 15.39 15.86
C GLY A 457 2.84 14.87 14.98
N ARG A 458 4.09 15.09 15.40
CA ARG A 458 5.29 14.73 14.64
C ARG A 458 5.59 13.24 14.75
N VAL A 459 6.04 12.64 13.64
CA VAL A 459 6.53 11.26 13.62
C VAL A 459 7.90 11.17 14.29
N HIS A 460 8.05 10.24 15.25
CA HIS A 460 9.30 10.04 15.98
C HIS A 460 9.73 8.57 15.96
N PRO A 461 10.41 8.12 14.90
CA PRO A 461 10.93 6.75 14.84
C PRO A 461 11.92 6.49 15.97
N SER A 462 12.00 5.23 16.40
CA SER A 462 12.87 4.80 17.50
C SER A 462 13.51 3.44 17.19
N GLY A 463 14.59 3.11 17.91
CA GLY A 463 15.29 1.84 17.71
C GLY A 463 15.84 1.67 16.29
N ALA A 464 15.63 0.49 15.69
CA ALA A 464 16.11 0.18 14.35
C ALA A 464 15.52 1.10 13.26
N PHE A 465 14.28 1.55 13.40
CA PHE A 465 13.65 2.44 12.42
C PHE A 465 14.26 3.83 12.42
N ALA A 466 14.66 4.36 13.58
CA ALA A 466 15.40 5.61 13.64
C ALA A 466 16.71 5.50 12.84
N LEU A 467 17.47 4.42 13.04
CA LEU A 467 18.70 4.17 12.30
C LEU A 467 18.46 4.10 10.78
N GLN A 468 17.40 3.43 10.34
CA GLN A 468 17.02 3.37 8.92
C GLN A 468 16.68 4.75 8.36
N CYS A 469 15.95 5.59 9.09
CA CYS A 469 15.64 6.97 8.67
C CYS A 469 16.92 7.81 8.53
N TYR A 470 17.87 7.68 9.47
CA TYR A 470 19.16 8.36 9.40
C TYR A 470 20.01 7.89 8.20
N GLN A 471 20.06 6.58 7.96
CA GLN A 471 20.74 6.00 6.80
C GLN A 471 20.14 6.51 5.48
N ALA A 472 18.81 6.53 5.40
CA ALA A 472 18.09 7.02 4.24
C ALA A 472 18.37 8.52 3.99
N ARG A 473 18.38 9.34 5.06
CA ARG A 473 18.71 10.77 4.96
C ARG A 473 20.15 11.00 4.49
N ALA A 474 21.11 10.24 5.02
CA ALA A 474 22.50 10.31 4.58
C ALA A 474 22.65 9.92 3.10
N ARG A 475 21.96 8.84 2.67
CA ARG A 475 21.95 8.40 1.28
C ARG A 475 21.33 9.44 0.35
N ALA A 476 20.18 10.00 0.72
CA ALA A 476 19.51 11.08 -0.01
C ALA A 476 20.39 12.32 -0.14
N PHE A 477 21.16 12.66 0.88
CA PHE A 477 22.11 13.76 0.83
C PHE A 477 23.27 13.49 -0.15
N LEU A 478 23.84 12.28 -0.14
CA LEU A 478 25.01 11.92 -0.95
C LEU A 478 24.70 11.72 -2.42
N LEU A 479 23.59 11.05 -2.74
CA LEU A 479 23.20 10.72 -4.12
C LEU A 479 22.31 11.80 -4.76
N GLY A 480 21.79 12.71 -3.94
CA GLY A 480 20.66 13.55 -4.29
C GLY A 480 19.35 12.78 -4.14
N LEU A 481 18.33 13.45 -3.61
CA LEU A 481 17.02 12.85 -3.30
C LEU A 481 16.34 12.25 -4.55
N GLN A 482 16.49 12.89 -5.71
CA GLN A 482 15.92 12.45 -6.98
C GLN A 482 16.54 11.14 -7.49
N SER A 483 17.78 10.84 -7.10
CA SER A 483 18.50 9.62 -7.48
C SER A 483 18.24 8.44 -6.53
N CYS A 484 17.43 8.65 -5.48
CA CYS A 484 17.15 7.65 -4.46
C CYS A 484 15.84 6.91 -4.76
N SER A 485 15.75 5.65 -4.31
CA SER A 485 14.49 4.91 -4.32
C SER A 485 13.44 5.62 -3.45
N GLU A 486 12.16 5.41 -3.75
CA GLU A 486 11.08 6.06 -3.00
C GLU A 486 11.06 5.64 -1.52
N ASP A 487 11.42 4.39 -1.21
CA ASP A 487 11.64 3.93 0.17
C ASP A 487 12.68 4.78 0.89
N THR A 488 13.78 5.08 0.20
CA THR A 488 14.83 5.95 0.74
C THR A 488 14.31 7.38 0.91
N LYS A 489 13.60 7.94 -0.07
CA LYS A 489 13.02 9.29 0.05
C LYS A 489 12.05 9.38 1.23
N THR A 490 11.18 8.37 1.33
CA THR A 490 10.17 8.27 2.37
C THR A 490 10.79 8.17 3.74
N LEU A 491 11.75 7.25 3.96
CA LEU A 491 12.44 7.13 5.24
C LEU A 491 13.29 8.36 5.57
N ALA A 492 13.87 9.02 4.57
CA ALA A 492 14.67 10.23 4.77
C ALA A 492 13.82 11.42 5.29
N GLY A 493 12.60 11.54 4.79
CA GLY A 493 11.63 12.58 5.18
C GLY A 493 10.78 12.22 6.41
N LEU A 494 10.58 10.94 6.71
CA LEU A 494 9.58 10.46 7.68
C LEU A 494 9.72 11.09 9.08
N GLN A 495 10.94 11.23 9.57
CA GLN A 495 11.16 11.75 10.91
C GLN A 495 10.78 13.24 10.99
N GLY A 496 9.95 13.59 11.95
CA GLY A 496 9.47 14.95 12.14
C GLY A 496 8.32 15.35 11.22
N SER A 497 7.93 14.52 10.24
CA SER A 497 6.76 14.78 9.39
C SER A 497 5.50 14.91 10.25
N THR A 498 4.65 15.85 9.89
CA THR A 498 3.32 16.05 10.47
C THR A 498 2.25 15.37 9.60
N PRO A 499 1.01 15.21 10.07
CA PRO A 499 -0.10 14.81 9.21
C PRO A 499 -0.21 15.63 7.92
N LEU A 500 0.07 16.94 7.98
CA LEU A 500 0.03 17.82 6.82
C LEU A 500 1.16 17.53 5.82
N GLY A 501 2.39 17.32 6.29
CA GLY A 501 3.51 16.91 5.41
C GLY A 501 3.23 15.56 4.75
N VAL A 502 2.73 14.59 5.51
CA VAL A 502 2.34 13.29 4.95
C VAL A 502 1.18 13.42 3.96
N ALA A 503 0.19 14.29 4.20
CA ALA A 503 -0.91 14.52 3.25
C ALA A 503 -0.40 15.16 1.94
N ALA A 504 0.55 16.10 2.04
CA ALA A 504 1.15 16.75 0.90
C ALA A 504 2.02 15.79 0.06
N SER A 505 2.85 14.96 0.71
CA SER A 505 3.62 13.91 0.01
C SER A 505 2.73 12.82 -0.61
N VAL A 506 1.60 12.49 0.01
CA VAL A 506 0.61 11.57 -0.57
C VAL A 506 -0.15 12.22 -1.74
N GLY A 507 -0.27 13.55 -1.76
CA GLY A 507 -1.00 14.33 -2.77
C GLY A 507 -2.51 14.41 -2.54
N ASP A 508 -3.01 14.12 -1.33
CA ASP A 508 -4.45 14.14 -1.04
C ASP A 508 -4.92 15.56 -0.66
N GLN A 509 -5.44 16.28 -1.66
CA GLN A 509 -5.91 17.66 -1.48
C GLN A 509 -7.03 17.79 -0.44
N ALA A 510 -7.96 16.85 -0.39
CA ALA A 510 -9.06 16.93 0.57
C ALA A 510 -8.55 16.78 2.01
N LEU A 511 -7.58 15.90 2.24
CA LEU A 511 -6.92 15.77 3.55
C LEU A 511 -6.08 17.00 3.89
N VAL A 512 -5.34 17.57 2.94
CA VAL A 512 -4.58 18.83 3.15
C VAL A 512 -5.53 19.95 3.60
N GLU A 513 -6.63 20.18 2.89
CA GLU A 513 -7.61 21.21 3.24
C GLU A 513 -8.25 20.97 4.61
N LEU A 514 -8.65 19.74 4.91
CA LEU A 514 -9.23 19.37 6.20
C LEU A 514 -8.25 19.63 7.35
N LEU A 515 -6.98 19.24 7.19
CA LEU A 515 -5.96 19.42 8.22
C LEU A 515 -5.70 20.91 8.49
N LEU A 516 -5.59 21.73 7.45
CA LEU A 516 -5.42 23.18 7.58
C LEU A 516 -6.60 23.84 8.29
N GLN A 517 -7.83 23.46 7.94
CA GLN A 517 -9.05 23.94 8.61
C GLN A 517 -9.11 23.56 10.09
N ASN A 518 -8.40 22.50 10.48
CA ASN A 518 -8.33 22.00 11.86
C ASN A 518 -7.03 22.39 12.58
N GLY A 519 -6.33 23.43 12.12
CA GLY A 519 -5.18 24.01 12.83
C GLY A 519 -3.85 23.31 12.59
N ALA A 520 -3.72 22.53 11.52
CA ALA A 520 -2.42 22.07 11.07
C ALA A 520 -1.56 23.28 10.66
N GLU A 521 -0.31 23.26 11.11
CA GLU A 521 0.70 24.26 10.83
C GLU A 521 1.67 23.77 9.76
N LEU A 522 2.19 24.71 8.97
CA LEU A 522 3.25 24.46 7.99
C LEU A 522 4.58 24.32 8.73
N LEU A 523 4.85 23.12 9.25
CA LEU A 523 6.07 22.77 9.97
C LEU A 523 6.97 21.91 9.10
N PRO A 524 8.30 22.16 9.10
CA PRO A 524 9.22 21.29 8.41
C PRO A 524 9.42 19.96 9.15
N ASN A 525 9.70 18.91 8.40
CA ASN A 525 10.21 17.65 8.94
C ASN A 525 11.65 17.82 9.49
N ASP A 526 12.25 16.77 10.04
CA ASP A 526 13.62 16.85 10.60
C ASP A 526 14.72 16.91 9.52
N ARG A 527 14.40 16.64 8.24
CA ARG A 527 15.27 16.92 7.08
C ARG A 527 15.22 18.39 6.67
N GLY A 528 14.17 19.11 7.06
CA GLY A 528 13.96 20.52 6.76
C GLY A 528 12.97 20.79 5.64
N ASP A 529 12.28 19.77 5.15
CA ASP A 529 11.30 19.96 4.07
C ASP A 529 10.02 20.53 4.62
N MET A 530 9.56 21.61 3.99
CA MET A 530 8.22 22.11 4.19
C MET A 530 7.20 21.19 3.49
N PRO A 531 5.94 21.13 3.94
CA PRO A 531 4.90 20.34 3.26
C PRO A 531 4.76 20.66 1.77
N GLU A 532 4.96 21.93 1.39
CA GLU A 532 4.97 22.42 0.00
C GLU A 532 6.17 21.92 -0.83
N GLU A 533 7.28 21.55 -0.18
CA GLU A 533 8.48 20.99 -0.84
C GLU A 533 8.41 19.46 -0.90
N GLU A 534 7.79 18.81 0.08
CA GLU A 534 7.46 17.37 0.02
C GLU A 534 6.51 17.07 -1.16
N GLU A 535 5.69 18.06 -1.56
CA GLU A 535 4.86 18.02 -2.78
C GLU A 535 5.71 17.99 -4.05
N GLU A 536 6.75 18.84 -4.20
CA GLU A 536 7.62 18.84 -5.39
C GLU A 536 8.44 17.54 -5.54
N VAL A 537 8.74 16.87 -4.43
CA VAL A 537 9.42 15.56 -4.42
C VAL A 537 8.45 14.43 -4.79
N ALA A 538 7.18 14.54 -4.39
CA ALA A 538 6.12 13.56 -4.69
C ALA A 538 5.47 13.75 -6.07
N ALA A 539 5.49 14.95 -6.64
CA ALA A 539 4.62 15.31 -7.75
C ALA A 539 5.31 15.32 -9.12
N GLY A 540 5.12 14.22 -9.84
CA GLY A 540 5.01 14.24 -11.30
C GLY A 540 3.65 14.76 -11.83
N VAL A 541 2.62 14.94 -10.98
CA VAL A 541 1.25 15.26 -11.45
C VAL A 541 0.49 16.32 -10.61
N TYR A 542 0.69 16.41 -9.28
CA TYR A 542 -0.13 17.31 -8.43
C TYR A 542 0.45 18.69 -8.14
N GLY A 543 1.75 18.87 -8.41
CA GLY A 543 2.61 19.96 -7.91
C GLY A 543 2.21 21.38 -8.31
N ARG A 544 1.18 21.55 -9.16
CA ARG A 544 0.67 22.87 -9.54
C ARG A 544 -0.66 23.20 -8.91
N ALA A 545 -1.55 22.23 -8.68
CA ALA A 545 -2.89 22.52 -8.16
C ALA A 545 -2.89 22.69 -6.63
N LEU A 546 -2.10 21.87 -5.94
CA LEU A 546 -1.92 21.91 -4.49
C LEU A 546 -1.02 23.07 -4.04
N ALA A 547 0.06 23.35 -4.77
CA ALA A 547 0.87 24.55 -4.63
C ALA A 547 0.02 25.84 -4.60
N PHE A 548 -0.97 26.00 -5.48
CA PHE A 548 -1.88 27.15 -5.45
C PHE A 548 -2.75 27.22 -4.18
N SER A 549 -3.16 26.07 -3.63
CA SER A 549 -3.95 26.01 -2.39
C SER A 549 -3.09 26.40 -1.19
N LEU A 550 -1.91 25.78 -1.04
CA LEU A 550 -0.97 26.07 0.04
C LEU A 550 -0.45 27.52 -0.01
N GLU A 551 -0.10 28.02 -1.20
CA GLU A 551 0.25 29.43 -1.41
C GLU A 551 -0.90 30.37 -1.05
N GLY A 552 -2.14 30.01 -1.38
CA GLY A 552 -3.34 30.76 -1.03
C GLY A 552 -3.56 30.85 0.49
N PHE A 553 -3.28 29.79 1.24
CA PHE A 553 -3.36 29.78 2.71
C PHE A 553 -2.22 30.58 3.37
N VAL A 554 -0.99 30.51 2.81
CA VAL A 554 0.13 31.35 3.24
C VAL A 554 -0.17 32.84 3.02
N GLN A 555 -0.74 33.18 1.86
CA GLN A 555 -1.16 34.55 1.53
C GLN A 555 -2.30 35.06 2.43
N ASN A 556 -3.16 34.15 2.93
CA ASN A 556 -4.28 34.45 3.83
C ASN A 556 -3.91 34.49 5.34
N GLY A 557 -2.62 34.46 5.68
CA GLY A 557 -2.14 34.84 7.01
C GLY A 557 -1.69 33.70 7.94
N GLN A 558 -1.62 32.45 7.47
CA GLN A 558 -0.86 31.42 8.19
C GLN A 558 0.64 31.72 8.06
N LYS A 559 1.32 31.95 9.19
CA LYS A 559 2.76 32.24 9.21
C LYS A 559 3.54 30.94 9.00
N ARG A 560 4.48 30.95 8.05
CA ARG A 560 5.55 29.94 8.01
C ARG A 560 6.33 29.99 9.32
N VAL A 561 6.42 28.87 10.02
CA VAL A 561 7.25 28.75 11.22
C VAL A 561 8.65 28.34 10.76
N THR A 562 9.47 29.34 10.42
CA THR A 562 10.85 29.12 9.94
C THR A 562 11.84 28.82 11.08
N ALA A 563 11.43 28.98 12.34
CA ALA A 563 12.21 28.66 13.51
C ALA A 563 11.37 27.81 14.48
N LEU A 564 11.71 26.52 14.58
CA LEU A 564 11.27 25.69 15.70
C LEU A 564 11.80 26.32 16.99
N SER A 565 10.97 26.43 18.04
CA SER A 565 11.40 27.06 19.30
C SER A 565 12.64 26.38 19.89
N GLU A 566 13.48 27.10 20.64
CA GLU A 566 14.61 26.52 21.39
C GLU A 566 14.19 25.32 22.29
N GLU A 567 12.91 25.25 22.66
CA GLU A 567 12.33 24.17 23.44
C GLU A 567 12.10 22.88 22.62
N THR A 568 11.85 23.01 21.31
CA THR A 568 11.73 21.90 20.35
C THR A 568 13.10 21.37 19.90
N LEU A 569 14.15 22.18 20.08
CA LEU A 569 15.56 21.87 19.82
C LEU A 569 16.26 21.18 21.00
N ARG A 570 15.55 20.82 22.08
CA ARG A 570 16.15 20.03 23.15
C ARG A 570 16.65 18.72 22.58
N LEU A 571 17.98 18.57 22.57
CA LEU A 571 18.67 17.30 22.48
C LEU A 571 17.88 16.29 23.32
N CYS A 572 17.51 15.16 22.73
CA CYS A 572 16.93 14.03 23.47
C CYS A 572 17.69 13.91 24.80
N GLU A 573 16.98 13.90 25.94
CA GLU A 573 17.62 13.91 27.28
C GLU A 573 18.55 12.69 27.50
N GLY A 574 18.57 11.73 26.58
CA GLY A 574 19.55 10.63 26.51
C GLY A 574 20.90 10.95 25.85
N CYS A 575 21.07 12.10 25.19
CA CYS A 575 22.31 12.49 24.53
C CYS A 575 23.21 13.29 25.49
N SER A 576 23.95 12.61 26.35
CA SER A 576 24.98 13.30 27.17
C SER A 576 26.02 13.99 26.26
N ALA A 577 26.16 15.31 26.44
CA ALA A 577 26.98 16.21 25.62
C ALA A 577 28.48 15.86 25.53
N SER A 578 28.96 14.85 26.25
CA SER A 578 30.37 14.47 26.31
C SER A 578 30.85 13.67 25.09
N SER A 579 29.95 13.05 24.31
CA SER A 579 30.31 12.23 23.14
C SER A 579 30.29 13.00 21.82
N ILE A 580 29.37 13.95 21.67
CA ILE A 580 29.20 14.80 20.47
C ILE A 580 30.38 15.76 20.29
N ALA A 581 30.95 16.25 21.40
CA ALA A 581 32.05 17.22 21.41
C ALA A 581 33.38 16.71 20.79
N GLN A 582 33.53 15.40 20.57
CA GLN A 582 34.73 14.84 19.91
C GLN A 582 34.68 14.93 18.39
N PHE A 583 33.50 15.03 17.78
CA PHE A 583 33.35 15.04 16.31
C PHE A 583 33.03 16.43 15.75
N LEU A 584 32.41 17.30 16.55
CA LEU A 584 32.12 18.69 16.19
C LEU A 584 32.99 19.61 17.03
N THR A 585 34.21 19.91 16.55
CA THR A 585 35.10 20.85 17.22
C THR A 585 34.52 22.26 17.21
N GLN A 586 34.88 23.06 18.21
CA GLN A 586 34.40 24.43 18.34
C GLN A 586 34.81 25.30 17.14
N GLU A 587 35.98 25.04 16.53
CA GLU A 587 36.36 25.67 15.26
C GLU A 587 35.43 25.29 14.10
N LEU A 588 35.01 24.03 13.99
CA LEU A 588 34.14 23.55 12.90
C LEU A 588 32.74 24.18 13.00
N LEU A 589 32.20 24.26 14.21
CA LEU A 589 30.93 24.92 14.49
C LEU A 589 31.00 26.43 14.22
N THR A 590 32.13 27.07 14.48
CA THR A 590 32.34 28.50 14.25
C THR A 590 32.47 28.81 12.75
N ALA A 591 33.22 28.00 12.00
CA ALA A 591 33.32 28.11 10.55
C ALA A 591 31.95 27.86 9.87
N TRP A 592 31.20 26.88 10.37
CA TRP A 592 29.85 26.56 9.89
C TRP A 592 28.84 27.68 10.14
N ARG A 593 28.80 28.25 11.36
CA ARG A 593 27.95 29.43 11.67
C ARG A 593 28.32 30.65 10.84
N GLY A 594 29.61 30.82 10.51
CA GLY A 594 30.09 31.85 9.59
C GLY A 594 29.52 31.68 8.18
N TRP A 595 29.62 30.47 7.62
CA TRP A 595 29.08 30.13 6.30
C TRP A 595 27.55 30.25 6.22
N GLN A 596 26.82 29.73 7.22
CA GLN A 596 25.35 29.80 7.29
C GLN A 596 24.87 31.25 7.25
N LYS A 597 25.48 32.11 8.07
CA LYS A 597 25.18 33.54 8.16
C LYS A 597 25.42 34.29 6.83
N GLU A 598 26.29 33.78 5.97
CA GLU A 598 26.70 34.43 4.72
C GLU A 598 25.92 33.92 3.49
N LYS A 599 25.43 32.67 3.52
CA LYS A 599 24.82 32.01 2.34
C LYS A 599 23.34 31.67 2.49
N SER A 600 22.88 31.37 3.70
CA SER A 600 21.48 31.08 3.97
C SER A 600 21.14 31.46 5.42
N PRO A 601 21.08 32.79 5.72
CA PRO A 601 20.93 33.28 7.08
C PRO A 601 19.65 32.81 7.78
N ASP A 602 18.64 32.38 6.99
CA ASP A 602 17.34 31.93 7.46
C ASP A 602 17.14 30.39 7.39
N SER A 603 18.07 29.63 6.81
CA SER A 603 17.98 28.15 6.75
C SER A 603 18.81 27.51 7.85
N CYS A 604 18.13 26.91 8.83
CA CYS A 604 18.75 26.24 9.97
C CYS A 604 18.84 24.71 9.83
N VAL A 605 18.31 24.10 8.76
CA VAL A 605 17.92 22.68 8.87
C VAL A 605 18.80 21.71 8.08
N GLY A 606 19.11 21.95 6.79
CA GLY A 606 19.71 20.89 5.94
C GLY A 606 21.12 20.42 6.35
N LEU A 607 22.06 21.34 6.56
CA LEU A 607 23.44 20.99 6.95
C LEU A 607 23.59 20.69 8.45
N GLU A 608 22.76 21.30 9.29
CA GLU A 608 22.68 20.99 10.72
C GLU A 608 22.13 19.57 10.93
N ALA A 609 21.08 19.20 10.20
CA ALA A 609 20.53 17.85 10.18
C ALA A 609 21.54 16.82 9.66
N PHE A 610 22.35 17.16 8.65
CA PHE A 610 23.41 16.28 8.16
C PHE A 610 24.53 16.09 9.18
N GLY A 611 25.00 17.18 9.82
CA GLY A 611 25.99 17.11 10.89
C GLY A 611 25.49 16.34 12.12
N ARG A 612 24.23 16.54 12.51
CA ARG A 612 23.54 15.77 13.57
C ARG A 612 23.41 14.29 13.21
N CYS A 613 22.98 13.99 11.97
CA CYS A 613 22.85 12.64 11.47
C CYS A 613 24.20 11.90 11.47
N LEU A 614 25.29 12.55 11.02
CA LEU A 614 26.63 11.97 11.08
C LEU A 614 27.11 11.76 12.52
N ALA A 615 26.84 12.70 13.42
CA ALA A 615 27.17 12.58 14.84
C ALA A 615 26.36 11.48 15.55
N GLU A 616 25.09 11.28 15.20
CA GLU A 616 24.22 10.23 15.73
C GLU A 616 24.58 8.85 15.19
N VAL A 617 24.90 8.73 13.89
CA VAL A 617 25.45 7.51 13.29
C VAL A 617 26.77 7.14 13.98
N ALA A 618 27.66 8.11 14.20
CA ALA A 618 28.92 7.90 14.93
C ALA A 618 28.71 7.54 16.42
N GLY A 619 27.71 8.15 17.08
CA GLY A 619 27.35 7.87 18.48
C GLY A 619 26.75 6.48 18.68
N THR A 620 25.88 6.04 17.76
CA THR A 620 25.26 4.71 17.77
C THR A 620 26.28 3.63 17.44
N ALA A 621 27.20 3.90 16.50
CA ALA A 621 28.35 3.06 16.23
C ALA A 621 29.21 2.87 17.49
N LYS A 622 29.43 3.92 18.30
CA LYS A 622 30.19 3.85 19.57
C LYS A 622 29.50 2.98 20.64
N THR A 623 28.17 3.02 20.75
CA THR A 623 27.42 2.12 21.65
C THR A 623 27.45 0.67 21.15
N ALA A 624 27.46 0.45 19.83
CA ALA A 624 27.66 -0.86 19.23
C ALA A 624 29.11 -1.39 19.39
N VAL A 625 30.13 -0.51 19.42
CA VAL A 625 31.54 -0.85 19.73
C VAL A 625 31.68 -1.47 21.12
N GLU A 626 30.86 -1.07 22.08
CA GLU A 626 30.84 -1.64 23.44
C GLU A 626 30.19 -3.04 23.47
N ALA A 627 29.39 -3.40 22.44
CA ALA A 627 28.60 -4.63 22.41
C ALA A 627 29.23 -5.81 21.64
N ARG A 628 30.07 -5.59 20.59
CA ARG A 628 31.07 -6.53 19.99
C ARG A 628 31.35 -6.21 18.51
N ASN A 629 32.59 -6.52 18.12
CA ASN A 629 33.13 -6.78 16.77
C ASN A 629 33.51 -5.56 15.89
N ARG A 630 34.82 -5.23 15.87
CA ARG A 630 35.43 -4.16 15.07
C ARG A 630 35.41 -4.41 13.55
N GLU A 631 35.32 -5.67 13.10
CA GLU A 631 35.26 -6.01 11.68
C GLU A 631 33.88 -5.75 11.08
N PHE A 632 32.80 -5.98 11.84
CA PHE A 632 31.43 -5.68 11.45
C PHE A 632 31.20 -4.18 11.25
N LEU A 633 31.80 -3.33 12.09
CA LEU A 633 31.70 -1.87 11.95
C LEU A 633 32.54 -1.29 10.81
N ARG A 634 33.67 -1.91 10.47
CA ARG A 634 34.41 -1.56 9.25
C ARG A 634 33.65 -1.96 8.00
N SER A 635 32.92 -3.08 8.01
CA SER A 635 32.02 -3.43 6.90
C SER A 635 30.86 -2.44 6.84
N ILE A 636 30.22 -2.09 7.95
CA ILE A 636 29.10 -1.13 7.97
C ILE A 636 29.53 0.25 7.45
N LEU A 637 30.63 0.84 7.91
CA LEU A 637 31.03 2.17 7.41
C LEU A 637 31.47 2.16 5.93
N TRP A 638 32.03 1.04 5.46
CA TRP A 638 32.37 0.83 4.06
C TRP A 638 31.13 0.57 3.18
N GLU A 639 30.17 -0.23 3.66
CA GLU A 639 28.91 -0.58 3.00
C GLU A 639 27.87 0.56 3.02
N VAL A 640 27.90 1.44 4.04
CA VAL A 640 26.88 2.50 4.25
C VAL A 640 27.19 3.79 3.48
N VAL A 641 28.45 4.09 3.19
CA VAL A 641 28.84 5.40 2.61
C VAL A 641 29.81 5.28 1.42
N GLY A 642 30.45 4.13 1.20
CA GLY A 642 31.50 3.99 0.17
C GLY A 642 32.70 4.92 0.36
N LEU A 643 32.80 5.61 1.51
CA LEU A 643 33.80 6.63 1.79
C LEU A 643 34.37 6.43 3.19
N ASP A 644 35.69 6.58 3.31
CA ASP A 644 36.35 6.60 4.61
C ASP A 644 35.92 7.86 5.40
N PRO A 645 35.95 7.84 6.74
CA PRO A 645 35.51 8.97 7.58
C PRO A 645 36.19 10.31 7.25
N SER A 646 37.43 10.27 6.77
CA SER A 646 38.19 11.46 6.35
C SER A 646 37.64 12.02 5.04
N SER A 647 37.17 11.16 4.13
CA SER A 647 36.54 11.54 2.87
C SER A 647 35.11 12.08 3.04
N ALA A 648 34.34 11.55 3.99
CA ALA A 648 33.04 12.11 4.36
C ALA A 648 33.19 13.54 4.94
N LEU A 649 34.20 13.74 5.79
CA LEU A 649 34.58 15.07 6.29
C LEU A 649 35.06 15.99 5.17
N ALA A 650 35.88 15.50 4.22
CA ALA A 650 36.34 16.28 3.08
C ALA A 650 35.21 16.66 2.11
N ALA A 651 34.23 15.78 1.91
CA ALA A 651 33.04 16.04 1.09
C ALA A 651 32.15 17.12 1.73
N ALA A 652 31.96 17.06 3.06
CA ALA A 652 31.24 18.07 3.82
C ALA A 652 31.95 19.45 3.84
N LEU A 653 33.25 19.50 3.52
CA LEU A 653 34.09 20.70 3.52
C LEU A 653 34.27 21.34 2.12
N LYS A 654 33.72 20.76 1.05
CA LYS A 654 33.81 21.35 -0.30
C LYS A 654 32.74 22.44 -0.51
N PRO A 655 33.09 23.63 -1.06
CA PRO A 655 32.11 24.63 -1.44
C PRO A 655 31.22 24.14 -2.59
N PHE A 656 29.92 24.40 -2.48
CA PHE A 656 28.90 24.02 -3.47
C PHE A 656 28.80 25.11 -4.55
N ASP A 657 29.42 24.90 -5.71
CA ASP A 657 29.10 25.67 -6.93
C ASP A 657 28.22 24.81 -7.87
N ARG A 658 27.28 25.50 -8.51
CA ARG A 658 26.16 25.02 -9.33
C ARG A 658 26.60 24.29 -10.64
N PRO A 659 25.66 23.62 -11.35
CA PRO A 659 25.87 22.34 -12.03
C PRO A 659 26.66 22.47 -13.34
N GLY A 660 27.64 21.60 -13.49
CA GLY A 660 28.41 21.43 -14.72
C GLY A 660 29.41 20.30 -14.53
N GLU A 661 29.16 19.18 -15.20
CA GLU A 661 30.11 18.10 -15.47
C GLU A 661 30.75 17.43 -14.24
N PHE A 662 30.02 16.52 -13.60
CA PHE A 662 30.67 15.33 -13.04
C PHE A 662 30.56 14.20 -14.07
N SER A 663 31.71 13.82 -14.65
CA SER A 663 31.84 12.56 -15.40
C SER A 663 31.56 11.38 -14.46
N VAL A 664 30.75 10.45 -14.95
CA VAL A 664 30.26 9.26 -14.26
C VAL A 664 31.37 8.22 -14.01
N ASP A 665 32.62 8.48 -14.40
CA ASP A 665 33.69 7.47 -14.38
C ASP A 665 34.39 7.27 -13.02
N ALA A 666 34.02 8.02 -11.98
CA ALA A 666 34.72 7.96 -10.68
C ALA A 666 34.02 7.14 -9.58
N ILE A 667 32.86 6.53 -9.85
CA ILE A 667 32.13 5.69 -8.88
C ILE A 667 31.84 4.33 -9.52
N ASN A 668 32.87 3.53 -9.69
CA ASN A 668 32.77 2.07 -9.81
C ASN A 668 33.56 1.46 -8.66
N ILE A 669 32.95 1.38 -7.47
CA ILE A 669 33.30 0.46 -6.37
C ILE A 669 32.00 0.02 -5.71
#